data_AF-C1FF77-F1
#
_entry.id   AF-C1FF77-F1
#
_cell.length_a   1.000
_cell.length_b   1.000
_cell.length_c   1.000
_cell.angle_alpha   90.00
_cell.angle_beta   90.00
_cell.angle_gamma   90.00
#
_symmetry.space_group_name_H-M   'P 1'
#
loop_
_entity.id
_entity.type
_entity.pdbx_description
1 polymer ?
#
loop_
_entity_poly.entity_id
_entity_poly.type
_entity_poly.pdbx_seq_one_letter_code
_entity_poly.pdbx_strand_id
1 'polypeptide(L)'
;MADVWCFNVDAKFERNGIVSSNTLKHVELIDASRDKENARAGMNHKVDDLNASAKRQWVLRFGGDKAANDMSVGHIKAIYGKQVKEGKLTIEDKANVKVLIQALPAECARLMKTLTTLKGQAPAQQKVFLATLGCCVKCEAKVAEKKAKHEEKQRKLITAQLEQAEHELAKKRKREQAEKEREAAKAAKLSAQLERVERMKAEKEEMESVVEAKRLKIEEEKRNASALVEELREEKDALAEARRALKEEKKALDAEQKEIETLKTRIESERRRCERDQEKLNAQLDAAKATAASLETARKAVEKESASLEKERERRETEAVKLEEQVKATEAKRAAWNEARKFKEEEQAWKQAAAERRRQEAAAKREEAVKRKAERDAATAAKMEEKRRKMEEWRAEYERWQRHGEAGTSPPPRPDQSSSPSGFYGTGGGGGGGGAGGFTGGASTAPRTKSQPPKQKKKPILDDDDDDDDADDNRANDDDDLTSNDNTNTNTNTNTKQPDFDAAADPPLQEEDEDPTVAARRADLERKRTEELQRQARERSAREEADRKLKELEARRAKTKKAQKEMMDELRRKQEEEVAHREHQQRKTAAEAKIRQKAASITLATATDAIYEAHVAAYDRLRSMDSITEAAIPWPIPSNVLLLTPRDDAAARKKKIVRAISRWHPDKFNAAFGAKLVDTERDAIMARVRSVSDAVIELRQVFN
;
A
#
# COMPACT_ATOMS: atom_id res chain seq x y z
N MET A 1 29.40 118.81 70.32
CA MET A 1 30.84 118.99 70.68
C MET A 1 30.88 119.83 71.94
N ALA A 2 31.95 119.81 72.73
CA ALA A 2 32.05 120.67 73.90
C ALA A 2 32.58 122.05 73.50
N ASP A 3 31.85 123.12 73.83
CA ASP A 3 32.31 124.49 73.61
C ASP A 3 33.47 124.79 74.56
N VAL A 4 34.68 124.85 74.01
CA VAL A 4 35.93 125.18 74.72
C VAL A 4 36.27 126.64 74.45
N TRP A 5 36.05 127.49 75.45
CA TRP A 5 36.36 128.91 75.39
C TRP A 5 37.84 129.13 75.68
N CYS A 6 38.63 129.56 74.70
CA CYS A 6 40.06 129.75 74.93
C CYS A 6 40.72 130.87 74.09
N PHE A 7 41.86 131.33 74.60
CA PHE A 7 42.62 132.48 74.12
C PHE A 7 44.09 132.10 73.96
N ASN A 8 44.68 132.45 72.82
CA ASN A 8 46.10 132.25 72.55
C ASN A 8 46.89 133.45 73.08
N VAL A 9 47.22 133.40 74.36
CA VAL A 9 48.01 134.41 75.08
C VAL A 9 49.21 133.78 75.79
N ASP A 10 50.28 134.54 75.98
CA ASP A 10 51.46 134.20 76.78
C ASP A 10 51.37 134.95 78.12
N ALA A 11 51.24 134.23 79.23
CA ALA A 11 51.02 134.81 80.56
C ALA A 11 52.15 134.51 81.56
N LYS A 12 52.46 135.48 82.43
CA LYS A 12 53.39 135.35 83.56
C LYS A 12 52.74 135.87 84.84
N PHE A 13 53.02 135.23 85.96
CA PHE A 13 52.46 135.61 87.27
C PHE A 13 53.49 136.41 88.06
N GLU A 14 53.07 137.55 88.61
CA GLU A 14 53.86 138.41 89.49
C GLU A 14 53.30 138.32 90.91
N ARG A 15 54.15 137.99 91.90
CA ARG A 15 53.80 137.96 93.32
C ARG A 15 54.85 138.75 94.09
N ASN A 16 54.42 139.71 94.91
CA ASN A 16 55.29 140.56 95.75
C ASN A 16 56.46 141.21 94.97
N GLY A 17 56.22 141.60 93.71
CA GLY A 17 57.21 142.20 92.81
C GLY A 17 58.09 141.20 92.02
N ILE A 18 58.00 139.90 92.30
CA ILE A 18 58.77 138.86 91.59
C ILE A 18 57.91 138.26 90.46
N VAL A 19 58.39 138.34 89.22
CA VAL A 19 57.72 137.80 88.02
C VAL A 19 58.19 136.36 87.74
N SER A 20 57.25 135.47 87.41
CA SER A 20 57.55 134.08 87.07
C SER A 20 58.36 133.94 85.77
N SER A 21 59.42 133.13 85.81
CA SER A 21 60.18 132.71 84.62
C SER A 21 59.30 131.95 83.62
N ASN A 22 58.48 131.02 84.13
CA ASN A 22 57.54 130.25 83.33
C ASN A 22 56.53 131.16 82.63
N THR A 23 56.42 130.99 81.30
CA THR A 23 55.44 131.67 80.44
C THR A 23 54.36 130.66 80.07
N LEU A 24 53.17 130.82 80.62
CA LEU A 24 52.03 129.96 80.38
C LEU A 24 51.35 130.37 79.08
N LYS A 25 51.56 129.56 78.05
CA LYS A 25 51.01 129.77 76.71
C LYS A 25 49.64 129.09 76.64
N HIS A 26 48.63 129.81 76.17
CA HIS A 26 47.20 129.45 76.20
C HIS A 26 46.49 129.69 77.54
N VAL A 27 45.24 130.15 77.45
CA VAL A 27 44.32 130.33 78.59
C VAL A 27 42.96 129.80 78.20
N GLU A 28 42.37 128.98 79.07
CA GLU A 28 41.02 128.45 78.93
C GLU A 28 40.09 129.14 79.93
N LEU A 29 38.92 129.55 79.47
CA LEU A 29 37.83 130.01 80.32
C LEU A 29 36.90 128.83 80.58
N ILE A 30 36.77 128.47 81.86
CA ILE A 30 36.04 127.28 82.28
C ILE A 30 34.87 127.73 83.17
N ASP A 31 33.69 127.17 82.89
CA ASP A 31 32.55 127.20 83.81
C ASP A 31 32.81 126.15 84.90
N ALA A 32 32.98 126.59 86.14
CA ALA A 32 33.30 125.72 87.27
C ALA A 32 32.15 124.76 87.65
N SER A 33 30.96 124.92 87.06
CA SER A 33 29.88 123.93 87.14
C SER A 33 30.07 122.78 86.13
N ARG A 34 30.48 123.07 84.88
CA ARG A 34 30.69 122.07 83.82
C ARG A 34 31.93 121.20 84.06
N ASP A 35 33.01 121.76 84.64
CA ASP A 35 34.24 120.98 84.94
C ASP A 35 33.94 119.80 85.90
N LYS A 36 32.97 119.97 86.80
CA LYS A 36 32.50 118.91 87.73
C LYS A 36 31.75 117.77 87.04
N GLU A 37 31.07 118.03 85.93
CA GLU A 37 30.37 116.99 85.16
C GLU A 37 31.36 116.20 84.30
N ASN A 38 32.28 116.89 83.61
CA ASN A 38 33.36 116.25 82.85
C ASN A 38 34.28 115.38 83.74
N ALA A 39 34.57 115.81 84.96
CA ALA A 39 35.35 115.02 85.93
C ALA A 39 34.68 113.68 86.29
N ARG A 40 33.35 113.58 86.23
CA ARG A 40 32.61 112.30 86.41
C ARG A 40 32.61 111.42 85.16
N ALA A 41 32.97 111.95 84.00
CA ALA A 41 32.92 111.27 82.70
C ALA A 41 34.26 110.60 82.29
N GLY A 42 35.25 110.51 83.18
CA GLY A 42 36.47 109.71 82.99
C GLY A 42 37.71 110.42 82.46
N MET A 43 37.75 111.77 82.49
CA MET A 43 38.96 112.53 82.18
C MET A 43 39.84 112.70 83.43
N ASN A 44 41.05 112.13 83.41
CA ASN A 44 42.00 112.16 84.53
C ASN A 44 42.66 113.54 84.73
N HIS A 45 42.04 114.39 85.55
CA HIS A 45 42.69 115.54 86.17
C HIS A 45 42.73 115.36 87.69
N LYS A 46 43.89 115.60 88.32
CA LYS A 46 43.99 115.64 89.79
C LYS A 46 43.38 116.95 90.30
N VAL A 47 42.50 116.86 91.29
CA VAL A 47 41.70 117.97 91.79
C VAL A 47 41.77 117.99 93.32
N ASP A 48 42.87 118.54 93.84
CA ASP A 48 43.12 118.60 95.28
C ASP A 48 42.67 119.94 95.92
N ASP A 49 42.08 120.89 95.15
CA ASP A 49 41.72 122.23 95.67
C ASP A 49 40.42 122.88 95.10
N LEU A 50 39.61 122.19 94.27
CA LEU A 50 38.37 122.81 93.74
C LEU A 50 37.28 123.05 94.80
N ASN A 51 37.39 122.48 96.01
CA ASN A 51 36.40 122.66 97.07
C ASN A 51 36.38 124.11 97.60
N ALA A 52 37.53 124.81 97.58
CA ALA A 52 37.61 126.24 97.88
C ALA A 52 37.11 127.15 96.74
N SER A 53 37.13 126.67 95.50
CA SER A 53 36.68 127.41 94.31
C SER A 53 35.18 127.25 94.02
N ALA A 54 34.51 126.26 94.63
CA ALA A 54 33.12 125.87 94.37
C ALA A 54 32.04 126.96 94.55
N LYS A 55 32.37 128.15 95.07
CA LYS A 55 31.50 129.33 95.17
C LYS A 55 31.68 130.34 94.02
N ARG A 56 32.43 130.01 92.96
CA ARG A 56 32.84 130.96 91.91
C ARG A 56 32.54 130.36 90.52
N GLN A 57 31.73 131.06 89.71
CA GLN A 57 31.21 130.52 88.44
C GLN A 57 32.28 130.41 87.33
N TRP A 58 33.11 131.44 87.16
CA TRP A 58 34.06 131.56 86.05
C TRP A 58 35.52 131.51 86.51
N VAL A 59 36.31 130.66 85.86
CA VAL A 59 37.74 130.46 86.12
C VAL A 59 38.54 130.61 84.83
N LEU A 60 39.64 131.36 84.87
CA LEU A 60 40.69 131.33 83.85
C LEU A 60 41.75 130.31 84.26
N ARG A 61 41.92 129.26 83.47
CA ARG A 61 42.98 128.26 83.59
C ARG A 61 44.14 128.66 82.68
N PHE A 62 45.26 129.08 83.26
CA PHE A 62 46.46 129.49 82.52
C PHE A 62 47.39 128.28 82.34
N GLY A 63 47.77 127.96 81.10
CA GLY A 63 48.54 126.76 80.78
C GLY A 63 47.65 125.60 80.30
N GLY A 64 48.06 124.37 80.62
CA GLY A 64 47.35 123.13 80.24
C GLY A 64 47.65 121.98 81.19
N ASP A 65 47.10 120.80 80.91
CA ASP A 65 46.90 119.61 81.77
C ASP A 65 47.98 119.22 82.81
N LYS A 66 49.24 119.64 82.62
CA LYS A 66 50.39 119.27 83.48
C LYS A 66 50.96 120.43 84.31
N ALA A 67 50.56 121.67 84.03
CA ALA A 67 51.02 122.87 84.71
C ALA A 67 50.01 124.01 84.51
N ALA A 68 48.93 123.98 85.30
CA ALA A 68 47.87 124.97 85.29
C ALA A 68 47.99 125.93 86.49
N ASN A 69 47.78 127.23 86.26
CA ASN A 69 47.47 128.20 87.31
C ASN A 69 46.04 128.72 87.09
N ASP A 70 45.13 128.43 88.01
CA ASP A 70 43.74 128.87 87.93
C ASP A 70 43.54 130.22 88.66
N MET A 71 42.91 131.19 87.99
CA MET A 71 42.50 132.48 88.58
C MET A 71 41.01 132.70 88.36
N SER A 72 40.25 132.95 89.42
CA SER A 72 38.79 133.16 89.30
C SER A 72 38.47 134.58 88.83
N VAL A 73 37.54 134.71 87.87
CA VAL A 73 37.12 136.00 87.33
C VAL A 73 36.50 136.91 88.42
N GLY A 74 35.76 136.32 89.37
CA GLY A 74 35.19 137.05 90.52
C GLY A 74 36.22 137.48 91.59
N HIS A 75 37.47 137.05 91.46
CA HIS A 75 38.59 137.45 92.32
C HIS A 75 39.44 138.57 91.72
N ILE A 76 39.28 138.88 90.44
CA ILE A 76 39.95 139.99 89.79
C ILE A 76 39.57 141.31 90.47
N LYS A 77 40.53 141.92 91.16
CA LYS A 77 40.49 143.26 91.76
C LYS A 77 40.47 144.31 90.64
N ALA A 78 41.52 144.35 89.82
CA ALA A 78 41.72 145.33 88.75
C ALA A 78 42.09 144.68 87.40
N ILE A 79 41.78 145.38 86.30
CA ILE A 79 42.21 145.03 84.94
C ILE A 79 42.86 146.28 84.35
N TYR A 80 44.16 146.25 84.13
CA TYR A 80 44.94 147.38 83.62
C TYR A 80 44.99 147.33 82.09
N GLY A 81 44.11 148.13 81.48
CA GLY A 81 43.87 148.10 80.05
C GLY A 81 44.73 149.00 79.17
N LYS A 82 45.57 149.86 79.74
CA LYS A 82 46.22 150.97 79.01
C LYS A 82 47.08 150.53 77.80
N GLN A 83 47.58 149.29 77.78
CA GLN A 83 48.46 148.75 76.74
C GLN A 83 47.82 147.66 75.86
N VAL A 84 46.50 147.47 75.87
CA VAL A 84 45.86 146.40 75.07
C VAL A 84 46.06 146.58 73.56
N LYS A 85 46.19 147.83 73.08
CA LYS A 85 46.59 148.12 71.69
C LYS A 85 48.01 147.64 71.35
N GLU A 86 48.90 147.57 72.34
CA GLU A 86 50.26 147.03 72.22
C GLU A 86 50.30 145.49 72.41
N GLY A 87 49.15 144.84 72.57
CA GLY A 87 49.09 143.40 72.88
C GLY A 87 49.51 143.04 74.31
N LYS A 88 49.34 143.98 75.27
CA LYS A 88 49.65 143.75 76.69
C LYS A 88 48.42 144.01 77.57
N LEU A 89 48.18 143.15 78.54
CA LEU A 89 47.07 143.22 79.49
C LEU A 89 47.57 142.76 80.86
N THR A 90 47.33 143.54 81.92
CA THR A 90 47.63 143.08 83.30
C THR A 90 46.35 142.91 84.09
N ILE A 91 46.19 141.75 84.72
CA ILE A 91 45.07 141.43 85.60
C ILE A 91 45.60 141.34 87.03
N GLU A 92 44.92 141.90 88.03
CA GLU A 92 45.32 141.79 89.44
C GLU A 92 44.20 141.15 90.27
N ASP A 93 44.54 140.15 91.09
CA ASP A 93 43.66 139.50 92.07
C ASP A 93 43.51 140.35 93.34
N LYS A 94 42.45 140.13 94.12
CA LYS A 94 42.29 140.64 95.50
C LYS A 94 43.48 140.26 96.40
N ALA A 95 44.16 139.15 96.12
CA ALA A 95 45.41 138.75 96.78
C ALA A 95 46.67 139.56 96.35
N ASN A 96 46.53 140.63 95.57
CA ASN A 96 47.62 141.44 95.00
C ASN A 96 48.59 140.65 94.07
N VAL A 97 48.20 139.45 93.64
CA VAL A 97 48.87 138.70 92.58
C VAL A 97 48.50 139.33 91.24
N LYS A 98 49.49 139.67 90.41
CA LYS A 98 49.23 140.14 89.04
C LYS A 98 49.52 139.04 88.03
N VAL A 99 48.83 139.08 86.90
CA VAL A 99 49.09 138.27 85.72
C VAL A 99 49.40 139.21 84.57
N LEU A 100 50.65 139.22 84.15
CA LEU A 100 51.17 139.95 83.00
C LEU A 100 50.90 139.10 81.75
N ILE A 101 50.02 139.57 80.88
CA ILE A 101 49.57 138.83 79.69
C ILE A 101 50.03 139.58 78.45
N GLN A 102 50.71 138.87 77.55
CA GLN A 102 51.13 139.35 76.23
C GLN A 102 50.49 138.48 75.14
N ALA A 103 49.91 139.09 74.11
CA ALA A 103 49.31 138.37 72.99
C ALA A 103 49.20 139.25 71.74
N LEU A 104 48.56 138.74 70.69
CA LEU A 104 48.06 139.61 69.62
C LEU A 104 47.06 140.62 70.21
N PRO A 105 47.04 141.89 69.78
CA PRO A 105 46.10 142.90 70.28
C PRO A 105 44.63 142.46 70.22
N ALA A 106 44.25 141.68 69.19
CA ALA A 106 42.93 141.08 69.07
C ALA A 106 42.64 140.04 70.18
N GLU A 107 43.61 139.21 70.57
CA GLU A 107 43.45 138.22 71.66
C GLU A 107 43.41 138.93 73.02
N CYS A 108 44.26 139.94 73.26
CA CYS A 108 44.17 140.77 74.46
C CYS A 108 42.82 141.51 74.55
N ALA A 109 42.30 142.02 73.44
CA ALA A 109 40.98 142.66 73.38
C ALA A 109 39.83 141.65 73.58
N ARG A 110 39.91 140.44 73.00
CA ARG A 110 38.96 139.35 73.24
C ARG A 110 38.94 138.95 74.72
N LEU A 111 40.10 138.72 75.33
CA LEU A 111 40.22 138.34 76.74
C LEU A 111 39.74 139.47 77.67
N MET A 112 40.17 140.71 77.45
CA MET A 112 39.68 141.87 78.19
C MET A 112 38.16 142.01 78.08
N LYS A 113 37.60 142.00 76.86
CA LYS A 113 36.15 142.14 76.64
C LYS A 113 35.39 141.01 77.33
N THR A 114 35.92 139.79 77.28
CA THR A 114 35.35 138.65 78.01
C THR A 114 35.32 138.92 79.51
N LEU A 115 36.44 139.31 80.11
CA LEU A 115 36.51 139.52 81.56
C LEU A 115 35.66 140.70 82.05
N THR A 116 35.60 141.79 81.28
CA THR A 116 34.70 142.92 81.58
C THR A 116 33.23 142.50 81.45
N THR A 117 32.85 141.72 80.44
CA THR A 117 31.50 141.15 80.30
C THR A 117 31.15 140.24 81.48
N LEU A 118 32.03 139.30 81.84
CA LEU A 118 31.78 138.33 82.91
C LEU A 118 31.79 138.95 84.32
N LYS A 119 32.50 140.07 84.52
CA LYS A 119 32.52 140.81 85.79
C LYS A 119 31.40 141.86 85.90
N GLY A 120 30.88 142.38 84.78
CA GLY A 120 29.96 143.53 84.77
C GLY A 120 28.55 143.29 84.24
N GLN A 121 28.31 142.27 83.40
CA GLN A 121 27.00 142.05 82.76
C GLN A 121 26.16 140.97 83.42
N ALA A 122 24.84 141.06 83.26
CA ALA A 122 23.88 140.09 83.79
C ALA A 122 24.07 138.67 83.18
N PRO A 123 23.79 137.58 83.92
CA PRO A 123 24.10 136.21 83.49
C PRO A 123 23.50 135.79 82.13
N ALA A 124 22.35 136.33 81.73
CA ALA A 124 21.77 136.09 80.42
C ALA A 124 22.66 136.64 79.28
N GLN A 125 23.18 137.87 79.43
CA GLN A 125 24.08 138.48 78.45
C GLN A 125 25.47 137.82 78.44
N GLN A 126 25.94 137.34 79.60
CA GLN A 126 27.16 136.50 79.66
C GLN A 126 27.01 135.25 78.79
N LYS A 127 25.89 134.51 78.89
CA LYS A 127 25.63 133.32 78.08
C LYS A 127 25.59 133.63 76.58
N VAL A 128 24.91 134.72 76.17
CA VAL A 128 24.86 135.14 74.76
C VAL A 128 26.25 135.48 74.23
N PHE A 129 27.05 136.24 74.99
CA PHE A 129 28.43 136.56 74.60
C PHE A 129 29.30 135.31 74.46
N LEU A 130 29.20 134.35 75.40
CA LEU A 130 29.97 133.11 75.35
C LEU A 130 29.54 132.18 74.21
N ALA A 131 28.27 132.18 73.81
CA ALA A 131 27.83 131.46 72.61
C ALA A 131 28.47 132.02 71.32
N THR A 132 28.86 133.30 71.30
CA THR A 132 29.64 133.90 70.19
C THR A 132 31.15 133.74 70.33
N LEU A 133 31.63 133.16 71.42
CA LEU A 133 33.06 133.01 71.70
C LEU A 133 33.58 131.66 71.22
N GLY A 134 34.24 131.62 70.06
CA GLY A 134 34.92 130.42 69.57
C GLY A 134 36.18 130.06 70.36
N CYS A 135 36.66 128.82 70.18
CA CYS A 135 38.00 128.41 70.60
C CYS A 135 39.09 129.16 69.81
N CYS A 136 40.35 129.15 70.27
CA CYS A 136 41.44 129.73 69.49
C CYS A 136 41.78 128.88 68.26
N VAL A 137 42.32 129.52 67.22
CA VAL A 137 42.59 128.94 65.87
C VAL A 137 43.38 127.61 65.92
N LYS A 138 44.24 127.41 66.94
CA LYS A 138 45.02 126.17 67.13
C LYS A 138 44.21 124.96 67.58
N CYS A 139 43.04 125.17 68.19
CA CYS A 139 42.18 124.09 68.70
C CYS A 139 41.20 123.61 67.63
N GLU A 140 40.65 124.52 66.83
CA GLU A 140 39.68 124.23 65.77
C GLU A 140 40.18 123.18 64.77
N ALA A 141 41.40 123.35 64.26
CA ALA A 141 42.03 122.41 63.32
C ALA A 141 42.12 120.97 63.84
N LYS A 142 42.34 120.78 65.16
CA LYS A 142 42.43 119.45 65.80
C LYS A 142 41.10 118.73 65.91
N VAL A 143 39.98 119.44 65.85
CA VAL A 143 38.63 118.85 65.90
C VAL A 143 38.25 118.27 64.53
N ALA A 144 38.56 118.99 63.45
CA ALA A 144 38.31 118.56 62.08
C ALA A 144 39.03 117.24 61.73
N GLU A 145 40.32 117.14 62.04
CA GLU A 145 41.14 115.94 61.76
C GLU A 145 40.58 114.66 62.39
N LYS A 146 40.09 114.75 63.64
CA LYS A 146 39.50 113.62 64.37
C LYS A 146 38.19 113.14 63.75
N LYS A 147 37.38 114.04 63.18
CA LYS A 147 36.12 113.70 62.52
C LYS A 147 36.36 112.88 61.24
N ALA A 148 37.26 113.33 60.37
CA ALA A 148 37.59 112.61 59.13
C ALA A 148 38.07 111.17 59.40
N LYS A 149 38.94 110.98 60.40
CA LYS A 149 39.46 109.66 60.82
C LYS A 149 38.41 108.74 61.44
N HIS A 150 37.23 109.25 61.81
CA HIS A 150 36.10 108.43 62.25
C HIS A 150 35.26 107.95 61.06
N GLU A 151 34.93 108.87 60.15
CA GLU A 151 34.12 108.59 58.96
C GLU A 151 34.80 107.60 58.01
N GLU A 152 36.13 107.69 57.85
CA GLU A 152 36.93 106.72 57.09
C GLU A 152 36.82 105.28 57.64
N LYS A 153 36.86 105.12 58.97
CA LYS A 153 36.73 103.82 59.64
C LYS A 153 35.32 103.23 59.47
N GLN A 154 34.28 104.06 59.55
CA GLN A 154 32.91 103.61 59.33
C GLN A 154 32.69 103.11 57.89
N ARG A 155 33.25 103.79 56.89
CA ARG A 155 33.18 103.33 55.48
C ARG A 155 33.82 101.94 55.31
N LYS A 156 35.04 101.74 55.82
CA LYS A 156 35.76 100.46 55.73
C LYS A 156 35.01 99.30 56.41
N LEU A 157 34.35 99.56 57.55
CA LEU A 157 33.52 98.56 58.23
C LEU A 157 32.30 98.16 57.40
N ILE A 158 31.62 99.12 56.75
CA ILE A 158 30.45 98.85 55.91
C ILE A 158 30.84 98.03 54.67
N THR A 159 31.95 98.37 54.00
CA THR A 159 32.46 97.59 52.86
C THR A 159 32.75 96.14 53.23
N ALA A 160 33.48 95.90 54.34
CA ALA A 160 33.79 94.55 54.79
C ALA A 160 32.54 93.73 55.19
N GLN A 161 31.49 94.38 55.70
CA GLN A 161 30.22 93.72 56.00
C GLN A 161 29.46 93.31 54.72
N LEU A 162 29.50 94.12 53.67
CA LEU A 162 28.90 93.79 52.36
C LEU A 162 29.64 92.61 51.70
N GLU A 163 30.98 92.65 51.66
CA GLU A 163 31.79 91.55 51.11
C GLU A 163 31.54 90.21 51.82
N GLN A 164 31.39 90.22 53.15
CA GLN A 164 31.01 89.03 53.93
C GLN A 164 29.60 88.53 53.61
N ALA A 165 28.63 89.44 53.44
CA ALA A 165 27.26 89.08 53.08
C ALA A 165 27.16 88.50 51.66
N GLU A 166 27.89 89.07 50.70
CA GLU A 166 27.97 88.55 49.32
C GLU A 166 28.64 87.17 49.28
N HIS A 167 29.72 86.95 50.04
CA HIS A 167 30.38 85.65 50.12
C HIS A 167 29.46 84.56 50.72
N GLU A 168 28.71 84.85 51.79
CA GLU A 168 27.72 83.90 52.32
C GLU A 168 26.52 83.69 51.37
N LEU A 169 26.09 84.72 50.61
CA LEU A 169 25.07 84.54 49.57
C LEU A 169 25.56 83.66 48.41
N ALA A 170 26.80 83.84 47.94
CA ALA A 170 27.41 82.99 46.92
C ALA A 170 27.54 81.54 47.41
N LYS A 171 27.94 81.34 48.67
CA LYS A 171 28.05 80.05 49.35
C LYS A 171 26.69 79.37 49.55
N LYS A 172 25.62 80.14 49.84
CA LYS A 172 24.23 79.64 49.86
C LYS A 172 23.77 79.22 48.47
N ARG A 173 23.93 80.07 47.44
CA ARG A 173 23.60 79.73 46.03
C ARG A 173 24.32 78.46 45.57
N LYS A 174 25.61 78.29 45.89
CA LYS A 174 26.38 77.09 45.54
C LYS A 174 25.89 75.82 46.25
N ARG A 175 25.37 75.94 47.49
CA ARG A 175 24.74 74.82 48.20
C ARG A 175 23.39 74.46 47.59
N GLU A 176 22.53 75.46 47.38
CA GLU A 176 21.21 75.32 46.77
C GLU A 176 21.28 74.72 45.35
N GLN A 177 22.27 75.13 44.56
CA GLN A 177 22.52 74.56 43.24
C GLN A 177 23.00 73.09 43.33
N ALA A 178 23.95 72.78 44.21
CA ALA A 178 24.40 71.39 44.43
C ALA A 178 23.29 70.48 45.02
N GLU A 179 22.32 71.07 45.73
CA GLU A 179 21.12 70.38 46.22
C GLU A 179 20.14 70.11 45.06
N LYS A 180 19.84 71.12 44.24
CA LYS A 180 19.03 70.98 43.01
C LYS A 180 19.63 69.97 42.02
N GLU A 181 20.96 69.95 41.85
CA GLU A 181 21.67 68.96 41.04
C GLU A 181 21.52 67.54 41.61
N ARG A 182 21.56 67.38 42.95
CA ARG A 182 21.31 66.10 43.62
C ARG A 182 19.85 65.65 43.52
N GLU A 183 18.89 66.57 43.58
CA GLU A 183 17.47 66.27 43.39
C GLU A 183 17.15 65.91 41.94
N ALA A 184 17.69 66.65 40.97
CA ALA A 184 17.61 66.29 39.55
C ALA A 184 18.22 64.91 39.28
N ALA A 185 19.37 64.58 39.87
CA ALA A 185 19.98 63.26 39.75
C ALA A 185 19.14 62.14 40.39
N LYS A 186 18.48 62.40 41.53
CA LYS A 186 17.51 61.46 42.13
C LYS A 186 16.28 61.27 41.23
N ALA A 187 15.71 62.36 40.71
CA ALA A 187 14.53 62.34 39.85
C ALA A 187 14.81 61.61 38.53
N ALA A 188 15.93 61.89 37.87
CA ALA A 188 16.38 61.18 36.67
C ALA A 188 16.59 59.68 36.94
N LYS A 189 17.19 59.32 38.09
CA LYS A 189 17.35 57.91 38.48
C LYS A 189 16.02 57.20 38.75
N LEU A 190 15.05 57.90 39.35
CA LEU A 190 13.70 57.37 39.59
C LEU A 190 12.92 57.20 38.28
N SER A 191 12.98 58.19 37.38
CA SER A 191 12.41 58.12 36.02
C SER A 191 12.99 56.94 35.23
N ALA A 192 14.31 56.78 35.20
CA ALA A 192 14.96 55.63 34.54
C ALA A 192 14.62 54.26 35.19
N GLN A 193 14.25 54.24 36.47
CA GLN A 193 13.71 53.04 37.12
C GLN A 193 12.26 52.75 36.70
N LEU A 194 11.42 53.78 36.58
CA LEU A 194 10.04 53.65 36.09
C LEU A 194 10.01 53.17 34.63
N GLU A 195 10.78 53.78 33.73
CA GLU A 195 10.91 53.34 32.33
C GLU A 195 11.42 51.89 32.17
N ARG A 196 12.20 51.40 33.14
CA ARG A 196 12.64 49.99 33.17
C ARG A 196 11.50 49.07 33.61
N VAL A 197 10.73 49.48 34.62
CA VAL A 197 9.55 48.72 35.09
C VAL A 197 8.46 48.69 34.01
N GLU A 198 8.27 49.77 33.26
CA GLU A 198 7.32 49.85 32.15
C GLU A 198 7.73 48.97 30.97
N ARG A 199 9.02 48.96 30.59
CA ARG A 199 9.56 47.96 29.63
C ARG A 199 9.34 46.53 30.10
N MET A 200 9.71 46.20 31.33
CA MET A 200 9.51 44.84 31.87
C MET A 200 8.03 44.43 31.94
N LYS A 201 7.09 45.38 32.05
CA LYS A 201 5.66 45.11 31.93
C LYS A 201 5.24 44.82 30.49
N ALA A 202 5.67 45.65 29.53
CA ALA A 202 5.38 45.45 28.11
C ALA A 202 5.98 44.13 27.58
N GLU A 203 7.24 43.84 27.91
CA GLU A 203 7.93 42.57 27.61
C GLU A 203 7.19 41.37 28.22
N LYS A 204 6.65 41.50 29.44
CA LYS A 204 5.83 40.46 30.09
C LYS A 204 4.48 40.26 29.38
N GLU A 205 3.80 41.35 29.02
CA GLU A 205 2.50 41.31 28.35
C GLU A 205 2.60 40.72 26.93
N GLU A 206 3.65 41.06 26.18
CA GLU A 206 3.99 40.44 24.91
C GLU A 206 4.28 38.94 25.07
N MET A 207 5.09 38.56 26.07
CA MET A 207 5.38 37.16 26.37
C MET A 207 4.14 36.36 26.79
N GLU A 208 3.23 36.95 27.58
CA GLU A 208 1.96 36.30 27.96
C GLU A 208 1.03 36.13 26.75
N SER A 209 0.96 37.13 25.85
CA SER A 209 0.25 37.03 24.57
C SER A 209 0.82 35.91 23.68
N VAL A 210 2.14 35.82 23.56
CA VAL A 210 2.83 34.76 22.80
C VAL A 210 2.62 33.37 23.42
N VAL A 211 2.53 33.27 24.76
CA VAL A 211 2.23 32.00 25.45
C VAL A 211 0.78 31.58 25.21
N GLU A 212 -0.18 32.49 25.28
CA GLU A 212 -1.59 32.15 25.07
C GLU A 212 -1.89 31.83 23.60
N ALA A 213 -1.29 32.56 22.65
CA ALA A 213 -1.35 32.23 21.22
C ALA A 213 -0.74 30.84 20.91
N LYS A 214 0.29 30.41 21.64
CA LYS A 214 0.83 29.04 21.55
C LYS A 214 -0.09 28.00 22.19
N ARG A 215 -0.74 28.32 23.32
CA ARG A 215 -1.74 27.44 23.95
C ARG A 215 -2.93 27.17 23.03
N LEU A 216 -3.48 28.20 22.40
CA LEU A 216 -4.61 28.07 21.48
C LEU A 216 -4.27 27.15 20.30
N LYS A 217 -3.08 27.31 19.69
CA LYS A 217 -2.59 26.40 18.64
C LYS A 217 -2.43 24.96 19.13
N ILE A 218 -1.89 24.75 20.33
CA ILE A 218 -1.75 23.41 20.92
C ILE A 218 -3.13 22.78 21.21
N GLU A 219 -4.17 23.57 21.53
CA GLU A 219 -5.53 23.03 21.62
C GLU A 219 -6.15 22.71 20.26
N GLU A 220 -5.91 23.55 19.25
CA GLU A 220 -6.36 23.32 17.87
C GLU A 220 -5.73 22.06 17.28
N GLU A 221 -4.41 21.91 17.41
CA GLU A 221 -3.66 20.69 17.05
C GLU A 221 -4.19 19.45 17.78
N LYS A 222 -4.56 19.56 19.07
CA LYS A 222 -5.19 18.46 19.83
C LYS A 222 -6.60 18.12 19.34
N ARG A 223 -7.44 19.11 19.00
CA ARG A 223 -8.77 18.88 18.42
C ARG A 223 -8.65 18.17 17.07
N ASN A 224 -7.75 18.65 16.21
CA ASN A 224 -7.49 18.05 14.90
C ASN A 224 -6.94 16.62 15.02
N ALA A 225 -5.98 16.38 15.92
CA ALA A 225 -5.48 15.04 16.21
C ALA A 225 -6.55 14.11 16.78
N SER A 226 -7.46 14.61 17.63
CA SER A 226 -8.57 13.82 18.17
C SER A 226 -9.61 13.45 17.12
N ALA A 227 -9.88 14.35 16.15
CA ALA A 227 -10.76 14.06 15.02
C ALA A 227 -10.15 12.97 14.12
N LEU A 228 -8.88 13.12 13.75
CA LEU A 228 -8.13 12.16 12.91
C LEU A 228 -8.02 10.77 13.59
N VAL A 229 -7.97 10.70 14.92
CA VAL A 229 -7.99 9.43 15.68
C VAL A 229 -9.35 8.72 15.61
N GLU A 230 -10.48 9.43 15.61
CA GLU A 230 -11.80 8.80 15.44
C GLU A 230 -12.09 8.51 13.95
N GLU A 231 -11.60 9.31 13.01
CA GLU A 231 -11.63 9.01 11.56
C GLU A 231 -10.89 7.69 11.25
N LEU A 232 -9.65 7.53 11.73
CA LEU A 232 -8.88 6.28 11.64
C LEU A 232 -9.53 5.10 12.37
N ARG A 233 -10.44 5.35 13.31
CA ARG A 233 -11.20 4.33 14.03
C ARG A 233 -12.40 3.87 13.21
N GLU A 234 -13.14 4.80 12.62
CA GLU A 234 -14.22 4.53 11.67
C GLU A 234 -13.70 3.77 10.45
N GLU A 235 -12.59 4.21 9.83
CA GLU A 235 -11.91 3.49 8.74
C GLU A 235 -11.53 2.05 9.14
N LYS A 236 -10.95 1.88 10.33
CA LYS A 236 -10.51 0.58 10.85
C LYS A 236 -11.68 -0.37 11.08
N ASP A 237 -12.78 0.12 11.63
CA ASP A 237 -13.95 -0.70 11.92
C ASP A 237 -14.72 -1.02 10.62
N ALA A 238 -14.80 -0.08 9.66
CA ALA A 238 -15.28 -0.36 8.29
C ALA A 238 -14.40 -1.40 7.56
N LEU A 239 -13.08 -1.33 7.69
CA LEU A 239 -12.15 -2.33 7.16
C LEU A 239 -12.34 -3.70 7.85
N ALA A 240 -12.70 -3.72 9.14
CA ALA A 240 -13.04 -4.94 9.84
C ALA A 240 -14.36 -5.56 9.34
N GLU A 241 -15.34 -4.74 8.97
CA GLU A 241 -16.61 -5.19 8.36
C GLU A 241 -16.40 -5.73 6.94
N ALA A 242 -15.63 -5.02 6.10
CA ALA A 242 -15.25 -5.52 4.77
C ALA A 242 -14.51 -6.87 4.85
N ARG A 243 -13.66 -7.05 5.87
CA ARG A 243 -12.98 -8.33 6.17
C ARG A 243 -13.89 -9.41 6.77
N ARG A 244 -15.11 -9.09 7.22
CA ARG A 244 -16.17 -10.06 7.53
C ARG A 244 -16.93 -10.43 6.26
N ALA A 245 -17.35 -9.45 5.46
CA ALA A 245 -18.05 -9.67 4.19
C ALA A 245 -17.25 -10.62 3.26
N LEU A 246 -15.97 -10.33 3.03
CA LEU A 246 -15.05 -11.17 2.24
C LEU A 246 -14.83 -12.59 2.81
N LYS A 247 -15.19 -12.86 4.07
CA LYS A 247 -15.14 -14.22 4.65
C LYS A 247 -16.44 -14.98 4.43
N GLU A 248 -17.58 -14.31 4.51
CA GLU A 248 -18.87 -14.94 4.21
C GLU A 248 -19.04 -15.16 2.70
N GLU A 249 -18.56 -14.24 1.86
CA GLU A 249 -18.46 -14.43 0.40
C GLU A 249 -17.61 -15.65 0.04
N LYS A 250 -16.42 -15.81 0.67
CA LYS A 250 -15.59 -17.00 0.46
C LYS A 250 -16.25 -18.29 0.93
N LYS A 251 -17.00 -18.28 2.04
CA LYS A 251 -17.80 -19.43 2.47
C LYS A 251 -18.92 -19.78 1.48
N ALA A 252 -19.54 -18.77 0.86
CA ALA A 252 -20.56 -18.98 -0.17
C ALA A 252 -19.94 -19.61 -1.43
N LEU A 253 -18.81 -19.08 -1.93
CA LEU A 253 -18.07 -19.67 -3.03
C LEU A 253 -17.57 -21.10 -2.71
N ASP A 254 -17.08 -21.34 -1.49
CA ASP A 254 -16.71 -22.67 -1.00
C ASP A 254 -17.92 -23.63 -0.92
N ALA A 255 -19.15 -23.13 -0.83
CA ALA A 255 -20.37 -23.94 -0.85
C ALA A 255 -20.83 -24.21 -2.29
N GLU A 256 -20.89 -23.18 -3.15
CA GLU A 256 -21.21 -23.29 -4.58
C GLU A 256 -20.25 -24.25 -5.30
N GLN A 257 -18.94 -24.21 -4.99
CA GLN A 257 -17.97 -25.15 -5.54
C GLN A 257 -18.31 -26.61 -5.16
N LYS A 258 -18.73 -26.88 -3.92
CA LYS A 258 -19.14 -28.22 -3.48
C LYS A 258 -20.44 -28.66 -4.16
N GLU A 259 -21.40 -27.74 -4.33
CA GLU A 259 -22.62 -28.03 -5.10
C GLU A 259 -22.28 -28.38 -6.56
N ILE A 260 -21.38 -27.63 -7.20
CA ILE A 260 -20.86 -27.93 -8.55
C ILE A 260 -20.16 -29.30 -8.60
N GLU A 261 -19.40 -29.71 -7.57
CA GLU A 261 -18.82 -31.06 -7.49
C GLU A 261 -19.87 -32.16 -7.33
N THR A 262 -20.92 -31.94 -6.53
CA THR A 262 -22.04 -32.90 -6.43
C THR A 262 -22.83 -33.00 -7.74
N LEU A 263 -23.00 -31.90 -8.48
CA LEU A 263 -23.64 -31.91 -9.79
C LEU A 263 -22.77 -32.60 -10.84
N LYS A 264 -21.44 -32.36 -10.86
CA LYS A 264 -20.50 -33.07 -11.75
C LYS A 264 -20.52 -34.58 -11.51
N THR A 265 -20.40 -35.02 -10.26
CA THR A 265 -20.44 -36.45 -9.91
C THR A 265 -21.79 -37.10 -10.18
N ARG A 266 -22.90 -36.34 -10.05
CA ARG A 266 -24.22 -36.79 -10.49
C ARG A 266 -24.30 -36.98 -12.01
N ILE A 267 -23.89 -35.97 -12.79
CA ILE A 267 -23.89 -36.02 -14.26
C ILE A 267 -23.03 -37.17 -14.77
N GLU A 268 -21.86 -37.39 -14.18
CA GLU A 268 -20.98 -38.53 -14.43
C GLU A 268 -21.71 -39.88 -14.18
N SER A 269 -22.49 -39.99 -13.09
CA SER A 269 -23.25 -41.19 -12.77
C SER A 269 -24.46 -41.43 -13.68
N GLU A 270 -25.09 -40.35 -14.18
CA GLU A 270 -26.21 -40.40 -15.13
C GLU A 270 -25.70 -40.74 -16.54
N ARG A 271 -24.57 -40.15 -16.98
CA ARG A 271 -23.85 -40.53 -18.20
C ARG A 271 -23.50 -42.02 -18.21
N ARG A 272 -22.86 -42.52 -17.15
CA ARG A 272 -22.55 -43.96 -16.98
C ARG A 272 -23.80 -44.85 -16.87
N ARG A 273 -25.00 -44.29 -16.68
CA ARG A 273 -26.26 -45.05 -16.81
C ARG A 273 -26.68 -45.13 -18.28
N CYS A 274 -26.72 -44.00 -18.96
CA CYS A 274 -27.02 -43.91 -20.39
C CYS A 274 -26.10 -44.79 -21.24
N GLU A 275 -24.79 -44.80 -20.97
CA GLU A 275 -23.82 -45.66 -21.67
C GLU A 275 -24.17 -47.15 -21.52
N ARG A 276 -24.46 -47.63 -20.29
CA ARG A 276 -24.89 -49.02 -20.03
C ARG A 276 -26.27 -49.36 -20.58
N ASP A 277 -27.17 -48.38 -20.72
CA ASP A 277 -28.47 -48.59 -21.33
C ASP A 277 -28.37 -48.60 -22.87
N GLN A 278 -27.45 -47.84 -23.45
CA GLN A 278 -27.07 -47.91 -24.87
C GLN A 278 -26.39 -49.26 -25.22
N GLU A 279 -25.49 -49.76 -24.36
CA GLU A 279 -24.92 -51.11 -24.48
C GLU A 279 -26.01 -52.20 -24.52
N LYS A 280 -27.00 -52.13 -23.61
CA LYS A 280 -28.14 -53.06 -23.60
C LYS A 280 -28.98 -52.96 -24.87
N LEU A 281 -29.26 -51.75 -25.35
CA LEU A 281 -30.03 -51.54 -26.58
C LEU A 281 -29.29 -52.06 -27.81
N ASN A 282 -27.97 -51.87 -27.89
CA ASN A 282 -27.14 -52.47 -28.93
C ASN A 282 -27.15 -54.00 -28.87
N ALA A 283 -26.99 -54.59 -27.68
CA ALA A 283 -27.06 -56.05 -27.50
C ALA A 283 -28.45 -56.63 -27.84
N GLN A 284 -29.53 -55.91 -27.52
CA GLN A 284 -30.88 -56.28 -27.95
C GLN A 284 -31.06 -56.17 -29.47
N LEU A 285 -30.52 -55.12 -30.09
CA LEU A 285 -30.54 -54.93 -31.53
C LEU A 285 -29.76 -56.03 -32.27
N ASP A 286 -28.60 -56.45 -31.76
CA ASP A 286 -27.81 -57.53 -32.36
C ASP A 286 -28.45 -58.91 -32.13
N ALA A 287 -29.09 -59.14 -30.99
CA ALA A 287 -29.94 -60.31 -30.78
C ALA A 287 -31.16 -60.32 -31.74
N ALA A 288 -31.74 -59.15 -32.03
CA ALA A 288 -32.81 -59.00 -33.03
C ALA A 288 -32.31 -59.27 -34.46
N LYS A 289 -31.11 -58.80 -34.83
CA LYS A 289 -30.46 -59.15 -36.10
C LYS A 289 -30.20 -60.66 -36.22
N ALA A 290 -29.66 -61.27 -35.18
CA ALA A 290 -29.35 -62.70 -35.16
C ALA A 290 -30.61 -63.58 -35.25
N THR A 291 -31.68 -63.20 -34.54
CA THR A 291 -32.97 -63.90 -34.65
C THR A 291 -33.64 -63.66 -35.99
N ALA A 292 -33.54 -62.46 -36.59
CA ALA A 292 -34.02 -62.21 -37.95
C ALA A 292 -33.27 -63.05 -39.01
N ALA A 293 -31.94 -63.16 -38.93
CA ALA A 293 -31.14 -64.00 -39.81
C ALA A 293 -31.47 -65.50 -39.63
N SER A 294 -31.68 -65.94 -38.39
CA SER A 294 -32.17 -67.30 -38.08
C SER A 294 -33.53 -67.55 -38.74
N LEU A 295 -34.48 -66.64 -38.60
CA LEU A 295 -35.80 -66.73 -39.24
C LEU A 295 -35.71 -66.68 -40.78
N GLU A 296 -34.76 -65.96 -41.36
CA GLU A 296 -34.51 -65.97 -42.80
C GLU A 296 -33.98 -67.33 -43.29
N THR A 297 -33.02 -67.92 -42.58
CA THR A 297 -32.53 -69.28 -42.90
C THR A 297 -33.61 -70.35 -42.69
N ALA A 298 -34.47 -70.21 -41.66
CA ALA A 298 -35.63 -71.06 -41.46
C ALA A 298 -36.67 -70.92 -42.58
N ARG A 299 -36.97 -69.69 -43.04
CA ARG A 299 -37.83 -69.47 -44.23
C ARG A 299 -37.25 -70.14 -45.48
N LYS A 300 -35.95 -69.97 -45.74
CA LYS A 300 -35.23 -70.63 -46.85
C LYS A 300 -35.12 -72.16 -46.71
N ALA A 301 -35.34 -72.72 -45.52
CA ALA A 301 -35.48 -74.16 -45.32
C ALA A 301 -36.92 -74.62 -45.62
N VAL A 302 -37.92 -73.95 -45.04
CA VAL A 302 -39.35 -74.23 -45.30
C VAL A 302 -39.69 -74.11 -46.78
N GLU A 303 -39.16 -73.11 -47.49
CA GLU A 303 -39.34 -72.92 -48.95
C GLU A 303 -38.76 -74.10 -49.76
N LYS A 304 -37.63 -74.68 -49.32
CA LYS A 304 -37.05 -75.88 -49.95
C LYS A 304 -37.86 -77.13 -49.63
N GLU A 305 -38.38 -77.26 -48.41
CA GLU A 305 -39.25 -78.37 -48.04
C GLU A 305 -40.59 -78.30 -48.79
N SER A 306 -41.22 -77.12 -48.92
CA SER A 306 -42.43 -76.96 -49.73
C SER A 306 -42.18 -77.30 -51.20
N ALA A 307 -41.08 -76.82 -51.79
CA ALA A 307 -40.70 -77.15 -53.17
C ALA A 307 -40.28 -78.64 -53.35
N SER A 308 -39.93 -79.34 -52.27
CA SER A 308 -39.69 -80.79 -52.27
C SER A 308 -41.00 -81.57 -52.16
N LEU A 309 -41.90 -81.15 -51.27
CA LEU A 309 -43.24 -81.73 -51.09
C LEU A 309 -44.14 -81.52 -52.31
N GLU A 310 -43.97 -80.42 -53.04
CA GLU A 310 -44.65 -80.16 -54.31
C GLU A 310 -44.20 -81.17 -55.39
N LYS A 311 -42.88 -81.39 -55.54
CA LYS A 311 -42.33 -82.44 -56.41
C LYS A 311 -42.70 -83.86 -55.96
N GLU A 312 -42.93 -84.07 -54.68
CA GLU A 312 -43.42 -85.34 -54.13
C GLU A 312 -44.92 -85.54 -54.42
N ARG A 313 -45.72 -84.47 -54.45
CA ARG A 313 -47.11 -84.46 -54.93
C ARG A 313 -47.18 -84.74 -56.43
N GLU A 314 -46.43 -84.01 -57.25
CA GLU A 314 -46.32 -84.27 -58.70
C GLU A 314 -45.96 -85.75 -58.97
N ARG A 315 -44.97 -86.29 -58.24
CA ARG A 315 -44.62 -87.71 -58.34
C ARG A 315 -45.78 -88.63 -57.97
N ARG A 316 -46.41 -88.44 -56.81
CA ARG A 316 -47.59 -89.23 -56.40
C ARG A 316 -48.75 -89.13 -57.38
N GLU A 317 -48.96 -87.98 -58.00
CA GLU A 317 -49.99 -87.79 -59.03
C GLU A 317 -49.65 -88.57 -60.30
N THR A 318 -48.40 -88.51 -60.80
CA THR A 318 -47.99 -89.34 -61.94
C THR A 318 -47.95 -90.85 -61.62
N GLU A 319 -47.72 -91.24 -60.37
CA GLU A 319 -47.79 -92.62 -59.91
C GLU A 319 -49.25 -93.09 -59.76
N ALA A 320 -50.15 -92.24 -59.25
CA ALA A 320 -51.58 -92.49 -59.20
C ALA A 320 -52.18 -92.67 -60.60
N VAL A 321 -51.82 -91.81 -61.56
CA VAL A 321 -52.23 -91.94 -62.97
C VAL A 321 -51.73 -93.27 -63.56
N LYS A 322 -50.46 -93.64 -63.35
CA LYS A 322 -49.92 -94.95 -63.81
C LYS A 322 -50.61 -96.13 -63.15
N LEU A 323 -51.01 -96.02 -61.89
CA LEU A 323 -51.78 -97.05 -61.19
C LEU A 323 -53.22 -97.12 -61.71
N GLU A 324 -53.86 -95.99 -62.04
CA GLU A 324 -55.18 -95.95 -62.66
C GLU A 324 -55.16 -96.56 -64.08
N GLU A 325 -54.11 -96.28 -64.88
CA GLU A 325 -53.86 -96.94 -66.17
C GLU A 325 -53.65 -98.45 -66.01
N GLN A 326 -52.88 -98.88 -64.99
CA GLN A 326 -52.71 -100.30 -64.68
C GLN A 326 -54.02 -100.96 -64.25
N VAL A 327 -54.83 -100.31 -63.41
CA VAL A 327 -56.16 -100.79 -63.03
C VAL A 327 -57.02 -100.96 -64.28
N LYS A 328 -57.19 -99.92 -65.11
CA LYS A 328 -57.92 -99.98 -66.39
C LYS A 328 -57.40 -101.09 -67.31
N ALA A 329 -56.08 -101.29 -67.40
CA ALA A 329 -55.48 -102.37 -68.18
C ALA A 329 -55.75 -103.77 -67.59
N THR A 330 -55.83 -103.92 -66.26
CA THR A 330 -56.24 -105.18 -65.62
C THR A 330 -57.74 -105.44 -65.73
N GLU A 331 -58.57 -104.40 -65.71
CA GLU A 331 -60.02 -104.49 -65.90
C GLU A 331 -60.34 -104.84 -67.36
N ALA A 332 -59.68 -104.23 -68.34
CA ALA A 332 -59.78 -104.63 -69.74
C ALA A 332 -59.34 -106.10 -69.96
N LYS A 333 -58.27 -106.55 -69.30
CA LYS A 333 -57.86 -107.97 -69.31
C LYS A 333 -58.89 -108.89 -68.64
N ARG A 334 -59.53 -108.48 -67.55
CA ARG A 334 -60.63 -109.22 -66.90
C ARG A 334 -61.87 -109.28 -67.79
N ALA A 335 -62.23 -108.19 -68.46
CA ALA A 335 -63.34 -108.14 -69.42
C ALA A 335 -63.09 -109.10 -70.59
N ALA A 336 -61.94 -108.99 -71.26
CA ALA A 336 -61.56 -109.88 -72.36
C ALA A 336 -61.47 -111.36 -71.91
N TRP A 337 -61.03 -111.64 -70.69
CA TRP A 337 -61.04 -113.00 -70.13
C TRP A 337 -62.47 -113.52 -69.88
N ASN A 338 -63.38 -112.67 -69.37
CA ASN A 338 -64.78 -113.01 -69.18
C ASN A 338 -65.50 -113.24 -70.53
N GLU A 339 -65.17 -112.48 -71.57
CA GLU A 339 -65.69 -112.70 -72.93
C GLU A 339 -65.14 -114.00 -73.54
N ALA A 340 -63.83 -114.24 -73.44
CA ALA A 340 -63.21 -115.50 -73.87
C ALA A 340 -63.72 -116.71 -73.07
N ARG A 341 -64.18 -116.51 -71.82
CA ARG A 341 -64.88 -117.51 -71.03
C ARG A 341 -66.30 -117.76 -71.56
N LYS A 342 -67.10 -116.72 -71.78
CA LYS A 342 -68.45 -116.85 -72.38
C LYS A 342 -68.39 -117.59 -73.72
N PHE A 343 -67.47 -117.21 -74.60
CA PHE A 343 -67.27 -117.88 -75.89
C PHE A 343 -66.95 -119.37 -75.74
N LYS A 344 -66.19 -119.78 -74.71
CA LYS A 344 -65.92 -121.19 -74.40
C LYS A 344 -67.13 -121.90 -73.79
N GLU A 345 -67.94 -121.23 -72.99
CA GLU A 345 -69.18 -121.78 -72.44
C GLU A 345 -70.24 -121.98 -73.54
N GLU A 346 -70.34 -121.05 -74.49
CA GLU A 346 -71.14 -121.15 -75.72
C GLU A 346 -70.63 -122.27 -76.65
N GLU A 347 -69.32 -122.37 -76.88
CA GLU A 347 -68.71 -123.45 -77.67
C GLU A 347 -68.95 -124.84 -77.02
N GLN A 348 -68.90 -124.93 -75.69
CA GLN A 348 -69.24 -126.16 -74.97
C GLN A 348 -70.73 -126.48 -75.04
N ALA A 349 -71.63 -125.50 -74.91
CA ALA A 349 -73.07 -125.70 -75.07
C ALA A 349 -73.40 -126.21 -76.49
N TRP A 350 -72.76 -125.64 -77.52
CA TRP A 350 -72.89 -126.11 -78.91
C TRP A 350 -72.39 -127.56 -79.08
N LYS A 351 -71.23 -127.90 -78.49
CA LYS A 351 -70.69 -129.27 -78.50
C LYS A 351 -71.59 -130.26 -77.76
N GLN A 352 -72.22 -129.86 -76.65
CA GLN A 352 -73.17 -130.69 -75.90
C GLN A 352 -74.45 -130.94 -76.73
N ALA A 353 -75.03 -129.90 -77.33
CA ALA A 353 -76.20 -130.03 -78.21
C ALA A 353 -75.90 -130.90 -79.45
N ALA A 354 -74.69 -130.82 -80.02
CA ALA A 354 -74.25 -131.68 -81.11
C ALA A 354 -74.07 -133.15 -80.68
N ALA A 355 -73.57 -133.39 -79.46
CA ALA A 355 -73.45 -134.72 -78.88
C ALA A 355 -74.82 -135.35 -78.53
N GLU A 356 -75.80 -134.53 -78.13
CA GLU A 356 -77.16 -134.99 -77.84
C GLU A 356 -77.90 -135.45 -79.10
N ARG A 357 -77.83 -134.70 -80.21
CA ARG A 357 -78.38 -135.15 -81.52
C ARG A 357 -77.83 -136.51 -81.93
N ARG A 358 -76.50 -136.71 -81.80
CA ARG A 358 -75.84 -138.00 -82.07
C ARG A 358 -76.31 -139.13 -81.17
N ARG A 359 -76.71 -138.85 -79.91
CA ARG A 359 -77.33 -139.85 -79.02
C ARG A 359 -78.74 -140.23 -79.48
N GLN A 360 -79.53 -139.26 -79.96
CA GLN A 360 -80.88 -139.51 -80.51
C GLN A 360 -80.80 -140.34 -81.80
N GLU A 361 -79.91 -139.98 -82.73
CA GLU A 361 -79.62 -140.77 -83.95
C GLU A 361 -79.15 -142.20 -83.63
N ALA A 362 -78.28 -142.37 -82.63
CA ALA A 362 -77.80 -143.67 -82.20
C ALA A 362 -78.88 -144.51 -81.49
N ALA A 363 -79.83 -143.88 -80.80
CA ALA A 363 -80.98 -144.56 -80.21
C ALA A 363 -81.92 -145.09 -81.32
N ALA A 364 -82.27 -144.26 -82.30
CA ALA A 364 -83.11 -144.66 -83.43
C ALA A 364 -82.52 -145.85 -84.20
N LYS A 365 -81.22 -145.84 -84.49
CA LYS A 365 -80.53 -146.97 -85.15
C LYS A 365 -80.51 -148.25 -84.31
N ARG A 366 -80.54 -148.16 -82.98
CA ARG A 366 -80.66 -149.35 -82.11
C ARG A 366 -82.05 -149.97 -82.17
N GLU A 367 -83.11 -149.15 -82.20
CA GLU A 367 -84.48 -149.64 -82.35
C GLU A 367 -84.71 -150.33 -83.71
N GLU A 368 -84.21 -149.72 -84.80
CA GLU A 368 -84.22 -150.31 -86.15
C GLU A 368 -83.50 -151.68 -86.16
N ALA A 369 -82.31 -151.76 -85.56
CA ALA A 369 -81.53 -152.99 -85.49
C ALA A 369 -82.22 -154.11 -84.69
N VAL A 370 -82.98 -153.76 -83.63
CA VAL A 370 -83.76 -154.75 -82.85
C VAL A 370 -84.89 -155.34 -83.67
N LYS A 371 -85.68 -154.51 -84.38
CA LYS A 371 -86.72 -155.00 -85.34
C LYS A 371 -86.12 -155.96 -86.37
N ARG A 372 -84.99 -155.56 -86.98
CA ARG A 372 -84.29 -156.30 -88.04
C ARG A 372 -83.50 -157.53 -87.54
N LYS A 373 -83.51 -157.79 -86.23
CA LYS A 373 -83.09 -159.06 -85.62
C LYS A 373 -84.29 -159.98 -85.42
N ALA A 374 -85.37 -159.50 -84.79
CA ALA A 374 -86.57 -160.30 -84.53
C ALA A 374 -87.17 -160.92 -85.81
N GLU A 375 -87.20 -160.14 -86.90
CA GLU A 375 -87.59 -160.59 -88.24
C GLU A 375 -86.71 -161.74 -88.78
N ARG A 376 -85.42 -161.73 -88.44
CA ARG A 376 -84.43 -162.72 -88.89
C ARG A 376 -84.50 -164.01 -88.07
N ASP A 377 -84.68 -163.89 -86.76
CA ASP A 377 -84.84 -165.01 -85.84
C ASP A 377 -86.13 -165.79 -86.15
N ALA A 378 -87.21 -165.09 -86.54
CA ALA A 378 -88.45 -165.71 -87.04
C ALA A 378 -88.24 -166.47 -88.37
N ALA A 379 -87.49 -165.91 -89.31
CA ALA A 379 -87.19 -166.57 -90.59
C ALA A 379 -86.35 -167.84 -90.45
N THR A 380 -85.46 -167.91 -89.44
CA THR A 380 -84.74 -169.16 -89.11
C THR A 380 -85.62 -170.22 -88.46
N ALA A 381 -86.60 -169.84 -87.65
CA ALA A 381 -87.54 -170.80 -87.06
C ALA A 381 -88.35 -171.54 -88.14
N ALA A 382 -88.93 -170.81 -89.10
CA ALA A 382 -89.68 -171.37 -90.23
C ALA A 382 -88.85 -172.37 -91.06
N LYS A 383 -87.57 -172.07 -91.33
CA LYS A 383 -86.67 -172.98 -92.06
C LYS A 383 -86.37 -174.29 -91.31
N MET A 384 -86.34 -174.26 -89.98
CA MET A 384 -86.11 -175.48 -89.17
C MET A 384 -87.35 -176.39 -89.17
N GLU A 385 -88.55 -175.81 -89.17
CA GLU A 385 -89.81 -176.56 -89.28
C GLU A 385 -89.98 -177.17 -90.68
N GLU A 386 -89.66 -176.43 -91.75
CA GLU A 386 -89.64 -176.94 -93.13
C GLU A 386 -88.66 -178.12 -93.30
N LYS A 387 -87.45 -178.00 -92.73
CA LYS A 387 -86.47 -179.11 -92.70
C LYS A 387 -87.02 -180.35 -91.97
N ARG A 388 -87.77 -180.17 -90.87
CA ARG A 388 -88.34 -181.29 -90.11
C ARG A 388 -89.37 -182.05 -90.95
N ARG A 389 -90.30 -181.32 -91.60
CA ARG A 389 -91.33 -181.90 -92.47
C ARG A 389 -90.73 -182.75 -93.61
N LYS A 390 -89.69 -182.23 -94.28
CA LYS A 390 -88.99 -182.95 -95.36
C LYS A 390 -88.26 -184.22 -94.89
N MET A 391 -87.81 -184.27 -93.63
CA MET A 391 -87.21 -185.47 -93.03
C MET A 391 -88.26 -186.54 -92.67
N GLU A 392 -89.49 -186.13 -92.34
CA GLU A 392 -90.63 -187.02 -92.12
C GLU A 392 -91.19 -187.56 -93.45
N GLU A 393 -91.32 -186.71 -94.47
CA GLU A 393 -91.67 -187.08 -95.85
C GLU A 393 -90.72 -188.15 -96.42
N TRP A 394 -89.40 -187.90 -96.37
CA TRP A 394 -88.39 -188.86 -96.83
C TRP A 394 -88.46 -190.20 -96.08
N ARG A 395 -88.71 -190.19 -94.77
CA ARG A 395 -88.82 -191.43 -93.97
C ARG A 395 -90.03 -192.27 -94.40
N ALA A 396 -91.18 -191.63 -94.63
CA ALA A 396 -92.40 -192.29 -95.09
C ALA A 396 -92.37 -192.72 -96.58
N GLU A 397 -91.40 -192.23 -97.36
CA GLU A 397 -91.10 -192.71 -98.71
C GLU A 397 -90.17 -193.93 -98.67
N TYR A 398 -89.13 -193.88 -97.84
CA TYR A 398 -88.18 -194.98 -97.63
C TYR A 398 -88.85 -196.27 -97.08
N GLU A 399 -89.76 -196.15 -96.11
CA GLU A 399 -90.52 -197.31 -95.59
C GLU A 399 -91.45 -197.94 -96.66
N ARG A 400 -91.94 -197.16 -97.63
CA ARG A 400 -92.79 -197.67 -98.71
C ARG A 400 -92.01 -198.51 -99.72
N TRP A 401 -90.82 -198.04 -100.11
CA TRP A 401 -89.89 -198.81 -100.93
C TRP A 401 -89.55 -200.17 -100.29
N GLN A 402 -89.35 -200.19 -98.97
CA GLN A 402 -88.95 -201.39 -98.23
C GLN A 402 -90.02 -202.50 -98.14
N ARG A 403 -91.30 -202.22 -98.42
CA ARG A 403 -92.41 -203.21 -98.33
C ARG A 403 -92.82 -203.89 -99.64
N HIS A 404 -92.57 -203.26 -100.79
CA HIS A 404 -93.08 -203.71 -102.10
C HIS A 404 -92.04 -203.68 -103.24
N GLY A 405 -90.75 -203.55 -102.92
CA GLY A 405 -89.67 -203.49 -103.90
C GLY A 405 -89.36 -204.84 -104.57
N GLU A 406 -90.13 -205.21 -105.59
CA GLU A 406 -89.74 -206.27 -106.53
C GLU A 406 -88.51 -205.84 -107.37
N ALA A 407 -87.81 -206.81 -107.96
CA ALA A 407 -86.43 -206.64 -108.43
C ALA A 407 -86.28 -205.64 -109.59
N GLY A 408 -85.74 -204.44 -109.29
CA GLY A 408 -85.32 -203.49 -110.33
C GLY A 408 -84.94 -202.07 -109.92
N THR A 409 -85.20 -201.61 -108.69
CA THR A 409 -85.02 -200.18 -108.30
C THR A 409 -84.26 -199.96 -106.99
N SER A 410 -83.43 -198.91 -106.96
CA SER A 410 -82.65 -198.46 -105.79
C SER A 410 -83.42 -197.44 -104.93
N PRO A 411 -83.13 -197.32 -103.62
CA PRO A 411 -83.86 -196.44 -102.70
C PRO A 411 -83.51 -194.95 -102.87
N PRO A 412 -84.37 -194.01 -102.41
CA PRO A 412 -84.18 -192.57 -102.58
C PRO A 412 -83.05 -192.01 -101.70
N PRO A 413 -82.17 -191.12 -102.23
CA PRO A 413 -81.02 -190.59 -101.51
C PRO A 413 -81.41 -189.62 -100.39
N ARG A 414 -80.56 -189.51 -99.36
CA ARG A 414 -80.83 -188.76 -98.12
C ARG A 414 -80.22 -187.35 -98.17
N PRO A 415 -80.97 -186.26 -97.89
CA PRO A 415 -80.53 -184.90 -98.24
C PRO A 415 -79.83 -184.11 -97.09
N ASP A 416 -78.56 -184.40 -96.77
CA ASP A 416 -77.69 -183.44 -96.04
C ASP A 416 -76.17 -183.74 -96.17
N GLN A 417 -75.39 -182.78 -96.72
CA GLN A 417 -73.99 -182.44 -96.31
C GLN A 417 -73.38 -181.25 -97.10
N SER A 418 -73.02 -180.12 -96.43
CA SER A 418 -72.07 -179.04 -96.87
C SER A 418 -72.14 -177.76 -95.98
N SER A 419 -71.29 -176.71 -96.04
CA SER A 419 -69.80 -176.55 -96.23
C SER A 419 -69.35 -175.06 -96.10
N SER A 420 -68.35 -174.74 -95.24
CA SER A 420 -67.59 -173.44 -95.15
C SER A 420 -68.47 -172.15 -94.97
N PRO A 421 -67.99 -170.86 -95.12
CA PRO A 421 -66.70 -170.14 -94.91
C PRO A 421 -66.77 -169.10 -93.72
N SER A 422 -65.82 -168.27 -93.23
CA SER A 422 -64.39 -167.85 -93.45
C SER A 422 -64.02 -166.57 -94.26
N GLY A 423 -63.58 -165.45 -93.60
CA GLY A 423 -62.74 -164.38 -94.22
C GLY A 423 -62.78 -162.90 -93.67
N PHE A 424 -61.69 -162.12 -93.95
CA PHE A 424 -61.56 -160.63 -94.17
C PHE A 424 -60.96 -159.62 -93.12
N TYR A 425 -60.62 -158.37 -93.56
CA TYR A 425 -59.70 -157.31 -93.01
C TYR A 425 -60.32 -155.86 -93.06
N GLY A 426 -59.71 -154.68 -92.70
CA GLY A 426 -58.40 -154.20 -92.16
C GLY A 426 -58.17 -152.65 -92.27
N THR A 427 -56.97 -152.10 -91.95
CA THR A 427 -56.44 -150.68 -92.11
C THR A 427 -56.99 -149.54 -91.19
N GLY A 428 -56.37 -148.34 -90.99
CA GLY A 428 -55.01 -147.77 -91.27
C GLY A 428 -54.87 -146.20 -91.24
N GLY A 429 -53.69 -145.62 -90.89
CA GLY A 429 -53.28 -144.17 -91.06
C GLY A 429 -53.71 -143.13 -89.97
N GLY A 430 -53.13 -141.91 -89.77
CA GLY A 430 -51.97 -141.13 -90.32
C GLY A 430 -52.31 -139.60 -90.50
N GLY A 431 -51.47 -138.54 -90.35
CA GLY A 431 -50.09 -138.29 -89.82
C GLY A 431 -49.53 -136.86 -90.17
N GLY A 432 -48.66 -136.22 -89.34
CA GLY A 432 -47.94 -134.91 -89.59
C GLY A 432 -48.48 -133.67 -88.82
N GLY A 433 -47.84 -132.47 -88.72
CA GLY A 433 -46.45 -132.01 -89.04
C GLY A 433 -46.28 -130.46 -89.17
N GLY A 434 -45.21 -129.83 -88.60
CA GLY A 434 -44.80 -128.41 -88.78
C GLY A 434 -45.59 -127.32 -87.99
N GLY A 435 -45.16 -126.05 -87.84
CA GLY A 435 -43.86 -125.40 -88.13
C GLY A 435 -43.88 -123.84 -88.10
N ALA A 436 -42.74 -123.21 -87.75
CA ALA A 436 -42.31 -121.80 -87.99
C ALA A 436 -42.98 -120.58 -87.27
N GLY A 437 -42.14 -119.56 -86.97
CA GLY A 437 -42.50 -118.14 -86.65
C GLY A 437 -42.79 -117.79 -85.17
N GLY A 438 -42.32 -116.68 -84.58
CA GLY A 438 -41.28 -115.71 -84.98
C GLY A 438 -41.54 -114.25 -84.53
N PHE A 439 -40.54 -113.58 -83.91
CA PHE A 439 -40.52 -112.11 -83.57
C PHE A 439 -41.56 -111.63 -82.51
N THR A 440 -41.39 -110.58 -81.68
CA THR A 440 -40.31 -109.58 -81.42
C THR A 440 -40.24 -109.17 -79.93
N GLY A 441 -39.05 -108.77 -79.45
CA GLY A 441 -38.84 -107.59 -78.56
C GLY A 441 -39.13 -107.75 -77.05
N GLY A 442 -38.42 -107.11 -76.12
CA GLY A 442 -37.23 -106.23 -76.21
C GLY A 442 -36.23 -106.52 -75.05
N ALA A 443 -34.96 -106.13 -75.13
CA ALA A 443 -34.43 -104.77 -74.85
C ALA A 443 -34.28 -104.47 -73.33
N SER A 444 -33.13 -104.09 -72.76
CA SER A 444 -31.77 -103.91 -73.32
C SER A 444 -30.65 -103.98 -72.25
N THR A 445 -29.45 -104.41 -72.69
CA THR A 445 -28.09 -103.98 -72.30
C THR A 445 -27.74 -103.48 -70.87
N ALA A 446 -26.77 -104.15 -70.23
CA ALA A 446 -25.75 -103.55 -69.34
C ALA A 446 -24.60 -102.90 -70.20
N PRO A 447 -23.46 -102.35 -69.69
CA PRO A 447 -22.89 -102.39 -68.32
C PRO A 447 -22.12 -101.11 -67.84
N ARG A 448 -21.40 -101.25 -66.70
CA ARG A 448 -20.11 -100.63 -66.21
C ARG A 448 -19.49 -99.48 -67.08
N THR A 449 -18.88 -98.42 -66.55
CA THR A 449 -17.65 -98.41 -65.69
C THR A 449 -17.27 -97.05 -65.05
N LYS A 450 -16.51 -97.08 -63.94
CA LYS A 450 -15.37 -96.23 -63.47
C LYS A 450 -15.18 -94.78 -64.01
N SER A 451 -14.81 -93.83 -63.12
CA SER A 451 -13.47 -93.16 -63.03
C SER A 451 -13.38 -92.08 -61.91
N GLN A 452 -12.23 -91.40 -61.73
CA GLN A 452 -11.86 -90.54 -60.57
C GLN A 452 -11.63 -89.02 -60.88
N PRO A 453 -11.61 -88.13 -59.85
CA PRO A 453 -11.28 -86.67 -59.90
C PRO A 453 -9.73 -86.41 -59.71
N PRO A 454 -9.14 -85.21 -59.40
CA PRO A 454 -9.65 -83.87 -59.00
C PRO A 454 -8.88 -82.65 -59.62
N LYS A 455 -8.72 -81.52 -58.88
CA LYS A 455 -7.91 -80.26 -59.11
C LYS A 455 -8.64 -79.06 -59.74
N GLN A 456 -8.23 -77.77 -59.63
CA GLN A 456 -7.59 -76.90 -58.59
C GLN A 456 -7.26 -75.51 -59.23
N LYS A 457 -7.39 -74.37 -58.49
CA LYS A 457 -6.74 -73.01 -58.61
C LYS A 457 -7.58 -72.01 -57.78
N LYS A 458 -7.14 -71.02 -56.96
CA LYS A 458 -5.90 -70.23 -56.70
C LYS A 458 -5.64 -69.01 -57.62
N LYS A 459 -5.81 -67.77 -57.10
CA LYS A 459 -4.75 -66.73 -56.92
C LYS A 459 -5.20 -65.49 -56.07
N PRO A 460 -4.28 -64.65 -55.54
CA PRO A 460 -4.53 -63.44 -54.70
C PRO A 460 -3.80 -62.16 -55.25
N ILE A 461 -3.43 -61.19 -54.37
CA ILE A 461 -2.74 -59.88 -54.61
C ILE A 461 -3.75 -58.77 -54.99
N LEU A 462 -3.71 -57.50 -54.53
CA LEU A 462 -2.69 -56.69 -53.79
C LEU A 462 -2.80 -56.81 -52.22
N ASP A 463 -2.06 -56.16 -51.29
CA ASP A 463 -1.16 -54.96 -51.17
C ASP A 463 -1.93 -53.58 -51.06
N ASP A 464 -1.55 -52.42 -50.43
CA ASP A 464 -0.63 -51.86 -49.38
C ASP A 464 -0.88 -50.29 -49.31
N ASP A 465 -0.01 -49.47 -48.68
CA ASP A 465 -0.08 -47.99 -48.40
C ASP A 465 -1.10 -47.58 -47.28
N ASP A 466 -0.82 -46.87 -46.18
CA ASP A 466 0.06 -45.73 -45.78
C ASP A 466 -0.51 -44.30 -46.07
N ASP A 467 -0.50 -43.48 -45.01
CA ASP A 467 -0.77 -42.01 -44.84
C ASP A 467 -1.40 -41.86 -43.42
N ASP A 468 -0.65 -41.57 -42.35
CA ASP A 468 -0.06 -40.27 -41.95
C ASP A 468 -1.07 -39.09 -41.92
N ASP A 469 -1.39 -38.63 -40.70
CA ASP A 469 -1.30 -37.21 -40.32
C ASP A 469 -1.43 -37.06 -38.79
N ASP A 470 -0.29 -36.84 -38.12
CA ASP A 470 -0.24 -36.38 -36.73
C ASP A 470 -0.55 -34.86 -36.67
N ALA A 471 -1.50 -34.46 -35.82
CA ALA A 471 -1.80 -33.05 -35.57
C ALA A 471 -2.25 -32.79 -34.12
N ASP A 472 -1.48 -33.28 -33.15
CA ASP A 472 -1.43 -32.65 -31.81
C ASP A 472 -0.67 -31.33 -31.98
N ASP A 473 -1.32 -30.20 -31.69
CA ASP A 473 -0.59 -28.95 -31.51
C ASP A 473 -1.19 -28.10 -30.38
N ASN A 474 -0.28 -27.50 -29.61
CA ASN A 474 -0.54 -27.02 -28.27
C ASN A 474 -0.33 -25.50 -28.18
N ARG A 475 -1.39 -24.80 -27.72
CA ARG A 475 -1.26 -23.90 -26.56
C ARG A 475 -0.17 -22.82 -26.68
N ALA A 476 -0.42 -21.80 -27.49
CA ALA A 476 0.33 -20.54 -27.40
C ALA A 476 -0.03 -19.75 -26.13
N ASN A 477 0.94 -19.61 -25.22
CA ASN A 477 1.01 -18.54 -24.23
C ASN A 477 2.19 -17.65 -24.65
N ASP A 478 1.97 -16.36 -24.90
CA ASP A 478 3.04 -15.38 -25.13
C ASP A 478 2.83 -14.15 -24.23
N ASP A 479 3.60 -14.09 -23.15
CA ASP A 479 3.89 -12.88 -22.35
C ASP A 479 5.39 -12.58 -22.56
N ASP A 480 5.74 -11.41 -23.10
CA ASP A 480 7.00 -10.65 -22.89
C ASP A 480 6.95 -9.37 -23.77
N ASP A 481 6.79 -8.20 -23.19
CA ASP A 481 7.84 -7.25 -22.74
C ASP A 481 8.65 -6.60 -23.89
N LEU A 482 8.36 -5.32 -24.14
CA LEU A 482 8.96 -4.50 -25.21
C LEU A 482 9.98 -3.49 -24.66
N THR A 483 11.18 -3.96 -24.31
CA THR A 483 12.31 -3.10 -23.92
C THR A 483 13.09 -2.58 -25.13
N SER A 484 12.52 -1.59 -25.84
CA SER A 484 13.18 -0.92 -26.96
C SER A 484 14.32 -0.01 -26.50
N ASN A 485 15.57 -0.40 -26.79
CA ASN A 485 16.76 0.43 -26.64
C ASN A 485 17.87 0.00 -27.61
N ASP A 486 17.82 0.49 -28.85
CA ASP A 486 18.82 0.20 -29.90
C ASP A 486 19.69 1.44 -30.22
N ASN A 487 20.87 1.18 -30.80
CA ASN A 487 22.08 1.95 -30.60
C ASN A 487 22.72 2.39 -31.94
N THR A 488 22.53 3.65 -32.34
CA THR A 488 23.11 4.21 -33.57
C THR A 488 24.54 4.72 -33.36
N ASN A 489 25.49 3.79 -33.33
CA ASN A 489 26.91 4.05 -33.41
C ASN A 489 27.29 4.73 -34.75
N THR A 490 28.42 5.45 -34.78
CA THR A 490 28.93 6.11 -35.98
C THR A 490 29.48 5.11 -37.01
N ASN A 491 29.32 5.42 -38.30
CA ASN A 491 30.24 4.92 -39.32
C ASN A 491 30.42 5.93 -40.46
N THR A 492 31.64 5.97 -41.00
CA THR A 492 32.06 6.84 -42.10
C THR A 492 32.34 5.99 -43.34
N ASN A 493 31.81 6.35 -44.51
CA ASN A 493 32.63 6.28 -45.72
C ASN A 493 32.15 7.21 -46.85
N THR A 494 33.05 7.43 -47.80
CA THR A 494 32.85 8.25 -49.00
C THR A 494 32.18 7.47 -50.13
N ASN A 495 31.50 8.18 -51.04
CA ASN A 495 31.66 7.91 -52.46
C ASN A 495 31.38 9.17 -53.31
N THR A 496 31.92 9.20 -54.52
CA THR A 496 32.02 10.39 -55.38
C THR A 496 31.22 10.19 -56.66
N LYS A 497 30.37 11.16 -57.05
CA LYS A 497 30.00 11.39 -58.46
C LYS A 497 29.27 12.71 -58.71
N GLN A 498 29.76 13.49 -59.67
CA GLN A 498 28.92 14.34 -60.53
C GLN A 498 28.00 13.46 -61.38
N PRO A 499 26.94 14.03 -61.96
CA PRO A 499 27.08 14.37 -63.38
C PRO A 499 26.76 15.83 -63.67
N ASP A 500 27.48 16.39 -64.63
CA ASP A 500 27.13 17.65 -65.28
C ASP A 500 26.04 17.38 -66.32
N PHE A 501 25.15 18.35 -66.56
CA PHE A 501 24.37 18.41 -67.79
C PHE A 501 23.98 19.84 -68.13
N ASP A 502 24.19 20.22 -69.39
CA ASP A 502 24.06 21.60 -69.86
C ASP A 502 22.59 22.06 -69.98
N ALA A 503 22.39 23.36 -69.71
CA ALA A 503 21.22 24.11 -70.15
C ALA A 503 21.73 25.30 -70.98
N ALA A 504 21.30 25.39 -72.24
CA ALA A 504 21.91 26.26 -73.23
C ALA A 504 21.77 27.75 -72.90
N ALA A 505 22.85 28.51 -73.15
CA ALA A 505 22.82 29.96 -73.21
C ALA A 505 22.83 30.39 -74.69
N ASP A 506 21.68 30.82 -75.21
CA ASP A 506 21.61 31.46 -76.52
C ASP A 506 22.33 32.81 -76.53
N PRO A 507 23.10 33.14 -77.58
CA PRO A 507 23.71 34.46 -77.73
C PRO A 507 22.63 35.50 -78.07
N PRO A 508 22.61 36.68 -77.44
CA PRO A 508 21.61 37.71 -77.73
C PRO A 508 21.78 38.26 -79.15
N LEU A 509 20.69 38.27 -79.92
CA LEU A 509 20.58 38.98 -81.18
C LEU A 509 20.54 40.51 -80.96
N GLN A 510 20.80 41.24 -82.05
CA GLN A 510 21.08 42.66 -82.08
C GLN A 510 19.94 43.54 -81.52
N GLU A 511 20.31 44.70 -80.99
CA GLU A 511 19.38 45.76 -80.60
C GLU A 511 18.68 46.31 -81.85
N GLU A 512 17.36 46.13 -81.95
CA GLU A 512 16.46 46.90 -82.80
C GLU A 512 15.55 47.76 -81.92
N ASP A 513 15.22 48.98 -82.37
CA ASP A 513 14.67 50.06 -81.53
C ASP A 513 13.32 49.73 -80.83
N GLU A 514 13.35 49.30 -79.56
CA GLU A 514 12.15 49.29 -78.71
C GLU A 514 11.67 50.72 -78.44
N ASP A 515 10.46 51.05 -78.91
CA ASP A 515 9.79 52.36 -78.71
C ASP A 515 9.90 52.81 -77.24
N PRO A 516 10.42 54.03 -76.95
CA PRO A 516 10.69 54.48 -75.59
C PRO A 516 9.43 54.56 -74.71
N THR A 517 8.24 54.66 -75.30
CA THR A 517 6.97 54.60 -74.56
C THR A 517 6.66 53.19 -74.03
N VAL A 518 7.09 52.14 -74.74
CA VAL A 518 6.95 50.74 -74.32
C VAL A 518 8.00 50.42 -73.25
N ALA A 519 9.26 50.81 -73.48
CA ALA A 519 10.34 50.64 -72.50
C ALA A 519 10.03 51.32 -71.16
N ALA A 520 9.55 52.57 -71.18
CA ALA A 520 9.14 53.28 -69.96
C ALA A 520 7.98 52.59 -69.22
N ARG A 521 7.02 52.03 -69.96
CA ARG A 521 5.85 51.32 -69.38
C ARG A 521 6.25 49.94 -68.80
N ARG A 522 7.23 49.28 -69.41
CA ARG A 522 7.87 48.04 -68.92
C ARG A 522 8.61 48.31 -67.60
N ALA A 523 9.43 49.35 -67.56
CA ALA A 523 10.16 49.78 -66.36
C ALA A 523 9.23 50.19 -65.20
N ASP A 524 8.12 50.89 -65.47
CA ASP A 524 7.15 51.26 -64.42
C ASP A 524 6.39 50.04 -63.85
N LEU A 525 6.07 49.05 -64.69
CA LEU A 525 5.51 47.76 -64.25
C LEU A 525 6.53 46.94 -63.45
N GLU A 526 7.80 46.96 -63.83
CA GLU A 526 8.89 46.27 -63.13
C GLU A 526 9.21 46.91 -61.77
N ARG A 527 9.18 48.25 -61.69
CA ARG A 527 9.25 48.96 -60.41
C ARG A 527 8.07 48.59 -59.50
N LYS A 528 6.84 48.54 -60.03
CA LYS A 528 5.66 48.08 -59.26
C LYS A 528 5.77 46.63 -58.80
N ARG A 529 6.34 45.73 -59.62
CA ARG A 529 6.62 44.34 -59.22
C ARG A 529 7.67 44.25 -58.10
N THR A 530 8.74 45.04 -58.16
CA THR A 530 9.77 45.06 -57.10
C THR A 530 9.27 45.73 -55.83
N GLU A 531 8.45 46.78 -55.91
CA GLU A 531 7.74 47.39 -54.77
C GLU A 531 6.78 46.39 -54.09
N GLU A 532 5.97 45.64 -54.86
CA GLU A 532 5.06 44.60 -54.35
C GLU A 532 5.82 43.43 -53.69
N LEU A 533 6.91 42.95 -54.32
CA LEU A 533 7.78 41.92 -53.74
C LEU A 533 8.43 42.41 -52.44
N GLN A 534 8.86 43.68 -52.36
CA GLN A 534 9.35 44.28 -51.11
C GLN A 534 8.26 44.37 -50.04
N ARG A 535 7.00 44.66 -50.40
CA ARG A 535 5.89 44.63 -49.42
C ARG A 535 5.67 43.22 -48.90
N GLN A 536 5.64 42.21 -49.77
CA GLN A 536 5.48 40.81 -49.38
C GLN A 536 6.66 40.26 -48.56
N ALA A 537 7.89 40.75 -48.80
CA ALA A 537 9.06 40.39 -48.00
C ALA A 537 9.00 41.01 -46.59
N ARG A 538 8.59 42.29 -46.49
CA ARG A 538 8.36 42.96 -45.19
C ARG A 538 7.22 42.29 -44.42
N GLU A 539 6.14 41.91 -45.10
CA GLU A 539 5.01 41.22 -44.47
C GLU A 539 5.38 39.81 -43.97
N ARG A 540 6.14 39.03 -44.75
CA ARG A 540 6.71 37.74 -44.30
C ARG A 540 7.60 37.92 -43.08
N SER A 541 8.57 38.83 -43.13
CA SER A 541 9.46 39.12 -42.00
C SER A 541 8.70 39.55 -40.74
N ALA A 542 7.61 40.34 -40.88
CA ALA A 542 6.78 40.75 -39.75
C ALA A 542 5.99 39.58 -39.14
N ARG A 543 5.46 38.67 -39.97
CA ARG A 543 4.79 37.42 -39.52
C ARG A 543 5.78 36.49 -38.82
N GLU A 544 6.97 36.28 -39.41
CA GLU A 544 8.05 35.46 -38.84
C GLU A 544 8.55 36.01 -37.49
N GLU A 545 8.65 37.34 -37.34
CA GLU A 545 8.99 37.97 -36.06
C GLU A 545 7.87 37.81 -35.01
N ALA A 546 6.60 37.91 -35.41
CA ALA A 546 5.46 37.67 -34.53
C ALA A 546 5.43 36.21 -34.03
N ASP A 547 5.60 35.24 -34.93
CA ASP A 547 5.70 33.81 -34.62
C ASP A 547 6.89 33.52 -33.69
N ARG A 548 8.05 34.16 -33.92
CA ARG A 548 9.22 34.04 -33.05
C ARG A 548 8.91 34.54 -31.63
N LYS A 549 8.27 35.70 -31.49
CA LYS A 549 7.85 36.26 -30.20
C LYS A 549 6.82 35.38 -29.50
N LEU A 550 5.88 34.79 -30.24
CA LEU A 550 4.89 33.85 -29.69
C LEU A 550 5.55 32.58 -29.15
N LYS A 551 6.45 31.96 -29.95
CA LYS A 551 7.24 30.78 -29.56
C LYS A 551 8.16 31.07 -28.37
N GLU A 552 8.73 32.26 -28.27
CA GLU A 552 9.53 32.69 -27.11
C GLU A 552 8.70 32.82 -25.83
N LEU A 553 7.51 33.43 -25.91
CA LEU A 553 6.57 33.53 -24.79
C LEU A 553 6.05 32.16 -24.34
N GLU A 554 5.79 31.25 -25.29
CA GLU A 554 5.42 29.87 -25.00
C GLU A 554 6.57 29.10 -24.35
N ALA A 555 7.78 29.18 -24.89
CA ALA A 555 8.97 28.58 -24.29
C ALA A 555 9.24 29.11 -22.87
N ARG A 556 8.98 30.40 -22.61
CA ARG A 556 9.05 30.98 -21.27
C ARG A 556 7.98 30.41 -20.33
N ARG A 557 6.74 30.25 -20.79
CA ARG A 557 5.65 29.60 -20.04
C ARG A 557 5.92 28.12 -19.77
N ALA A 558 6.52 27.41 -20.73
CA ALA A 558 6.94 26.03 -20.59
C ALA A 558 8.06 25.89 -19.54
N LYS A 559 9.07 26.76 -19.58
CA LYS A 559 10.13 26.82 -18.55
C LYS A 559 9.59 27.07 -17.15
N THR A 560 8.65 28.01 -16.97
CA THR A 560 8.03 28.25 -15.65
C THR A 560 7.17 27.07 -15.18
N LYS A 561 6.40 26.43 -16.06
CA LYS A 561 5.63 25.22 -15.72
C LYS A 561 6.54 24.05 -15.35
N LYS A 562 7.65 23.86 -16.08
CA LYS A 562 8.65 22.83 -15.80
C LYS A 562 9.28 23.05 -14.41
N ALA A 563 9.75 24.25 -14.12
CA ALA A 563 10.33 24.58 -12.81
C ALA A 563 9.32 24.42 -11.65
N GLN A 564 8.05 24.76 -11.86
CA GLN A 564 6.99 24.51 -10.87
C GLN A 564 6.73 23.01 -10.65
N LYS A 565 6.74 22.20 -11.73
CA LYS A 565 6.62 20.74 -11.60
C LYS A 565 7.82 20.14 -10.86
N GLU A 566 9.04 20.50 -11.26
CA GLU A 566 10.28 20.01 -10.64
C GLU A 566 10.34 20.38 -9.14
N MET A 567 9.85 21.56 -8.75
CA MET A 567 9.72 21.96 -7.34
C MET A 567 8.73 21.09 -6.56
N MET A 568 7.61 20.68 -7.16
CA MET A 568 6.61 19.81 -6.53
C MET A 568 7.09 18.35 -6.45
N ASP A 569 7.73 17.84 -7.50
CA ASP A 569 8.30 16.49 -7.54
C ASP A 569 9.45 16.34 -6.53
N GLU A 570 10.30 17.37 -6.39
CA GLU A 570 11.37 17.43 -5.37
C GLU A 570 10.81 17.48 -3.93
N LEU A 571 9.69 18.19 -3.72
CA LEU A 571 9.01 18.24 -2.41
C LEU A 571 8.39 16.88 -2.06
N ARG A 572 7.75 16.22 -3.05
CA ARG A 572 7.20 14.86 -2.89
C ARG A 572 8.30 13.85 -2.56
N ARG A 573 9.42 13.86 -3.28
CA ARG A 573 10.56 12.95 -3.02
C ARG A 573 11.05 13.09 -1.57
N LYS A 574 11.16 14.32 -1.05
CA LYS A 574 11.57 14.56 0.35
C LYS A 574 10.58 14.02 1.38
N GLN A 575 9.27 14.06 1.09
CA GLN A 575 8.27 13.43 1.95
C GLN A 575 8.39 11.90 1.92
N GLU A 576 8.60 11.30 0.74
CA GLU A 576 8.81 9.85 0.60
C GLU A 576 10.11 9.40 1.30
N GLU A 577 11.19 10.18 1.20
CA GLU A 577 12.46 9.97 1.93
C GLU A 577 12.30 10.11 3.46
N GLU A 578 11.57 11.12 3.96
CA GLU A 578 11.33 11.27 5.41
C GLU A 578 10.48 10.13 5.97
N VAL A 579 9.44 9.71 5.25
CA VAL A 579 8.59 8.57 5.62
C VAL A 579 9.39 7.27 5.65
N ALA A 580 10.20 6.99 4.62
CA ALA A 580 11.05 5.80 4.60
C ALA A 580 12.09 5.80 5.73
N HIS A 581 12.70 6.95 6.04
CA HIS A 581 13.62 7.09 7.16
C HIS A 581 12.92 6.89 8.52
N ARG A 582 11.73 7.46 8.70
CA ARG A 582 10.91 7.27 9.91
C ARG A 582 10.49 5.80 10.08
N GLU A 583 10.09 5.14 9.00
CA GLU A 583 9.73 3.72 9.04
C GLU A 583 10.94 2.84 9.37
N HIS A 584 12.11 3.13 8.79
CA HIS A 584 13.35 2.41 9.13
C HIS A 584 13.72 2.56 10.62
N GLN A 585 13.58 3.76 11.19
CA GLN A 585 13.78 3.99 12.63
C GLN A 585 12.74 3.25 13.49
N GLN A 586 11.47 3.20 13.07
CA GLN A 586 10.42 2.44 13.75
C GLN A 586 10.70 0.93 13.69
N ARG A 587 11.08 0.37 12.53
CA ARG A 587 11.48 -1.03 12.38
C ARG A 587 12.66 -1.38 13.28
N LYS A 588 13.68 -0.51 13.35
CA LYS A 588 14.87 -0.69 14.20
C LYS A 588 14.53 -0.67 15.70
N THR A 589 13.77 0.33 16.14
CA THR A 589 13.37 0.46 17.56
C THR A 589 12.37 -0.62 18.00
N ALA A 590 11.48 -1.08 17.12
CA ALA A 590 10.61 -2.23 17.39
C ALA A 590 11.38 -3.56 17.51
N ALA A 591 12.41 -3.77 16.68
CA ALA A 591 13.31 -4.91 16.81
C ALA A 591 14.09 -4.87 18.15
N GLU A 592 14.67 -3.71 18.49
CA GLU A 592 15.37 -3.50 19.77
C GLU A 592 14.45 -3.73 20.98
N ALA A 593 13.21 -3.23 20.94
CA ALA A 593 12.21 -3.44 21.99
C ALA A 593 11.86 -4.93 22.16
N LYS A 594 11.67 -5.66 21.05
CA LYS A 594 11.40 -7.11 21.06
C LYS A 594 12.58 -7.92 21.63
N ILE A 595 13.81 -7.52 21.29
CA ILE A 595 15.05 -8.10 21.83
C ILE A 595 15.19 -7.81 23.33
N ARG A 596 14.88 -6.58 23.77
CA ARG A 596 14.90 -6.18 25.19
C ARG A 596 13.83 -6.91 26.00
N GLN A 597 12.64 -7.14 25.43
CA GLN A 597 11.58 -7.93 26.04
C GLN A 597 11.99 -9.41 26.20
N LYS A 598 12.60 -10.02 25.16
CA LYS A 598 13.25 -11.35 25.27
C LYS A 598 14.24 -11.39 26.44
N ALA A 599 15.21 -10.47 26.47
CA ALA A 599 16.25 -10.46 27.50
C ALA A 599 15.67 -10.28 28.93
N ALA A 600 14.65 -9.45 29.10
CA ALA A 600 13.95 -9.30 30.37
C ALA A 600 13.28 -10.61 30.83
N SER A 601 12.67 -11.36 29.91
CA SER A 601 12.06 -12.68 30.18
C SER A 601 13.09 -13.77 30.50
N ILE A 602 14.32 -13.61 30.02
CA ILE A 602 15.44 -14.55 30.25
C ILE A 602 16.15 -14.26 31.58
N THR A 603 16.11 -13.03 32.08
CA THR A 603 16.57 -12.68 33.44
C THR A 603 15.55 -13.04 34.53
N LEU A 604 15.02 -14.27 34.49
CA LEU A 604 14.10 -14.77 35.51
C LEU A 604 14.84 -15.00 36.85
N ALA A 605 14.17 -14.70 37.97
CA ALA A 605 14.76 -14.71 39.32
C ALA A 605 15.04 -16.11 39.92
N THR A 606 15.22 -17.13 39.08
CA THR A 606 15.39 -18.54 39.47
C THR A 606 16.85 -18.97 39.61
N ALA A 607 17.80 -18.24 39.03
CA ALA A 607 19.22 -18.50 39.22
C ALA A 607 19.76 -17.75 40.44
N THR A 608 20.37 -18.49 41.37
CA THR A 608 21.21 -17.96 42.45
C THR A 608 22.68 -18.18 42.12
N ASP A 609 23.58 -17.45 42.78
CA ASP A 609 25.01 -17.58 42.49
C ASP A 609 25.53 -18.99 42.85
N ALA A 610 24.94 -19.64 43.87
CA ALA A 610 25.18 -21.04 44.21
C ALA A 610 24.74 -22.03 43.10
N ILE A 611 23.65 -21.74 42.36
CA ILE A 611 23.24 -22.55 41.20
C ILE A 611 24.24 -22.38 40.05
N TYR A 612 24.76 -21.17 39.82
CA TYR A 612 25.83 -20.95 38.85
C TYR A 612 27.11 -21.69 39.24
N GLU A 613 27.54 -21.62 40.50
CA GLU A 613 28.72 -22.33 41.00
C GLU A 613 28.56 -23.86 40.94
N ALA A 614 27.39 -24.39 41.30
CA ALA A 614 27.09 -25.82 41.18
C ALA A 614 27.09 -26.29 39.72
N HIS A 615 26.52 -25.52 38.80
CA HIS A 615 26.56 -25.80 37.36
C HIS A 615 28.00 -25.77 36.81
N VAL A 616 28.82 -24.81 37.26
CA VAL A 616 30.25 -24.76 36.89
C VAL A 616 31.02 -25.97 37.43
N ALA A 617 30.83 -26.32 38.70
CA ALA A 617 31.48 -27.49 39.30
C ALA A 617 31.05 -28.81 38.64
N ALA A 618 29.77 -28.94 38.24
CA ALA A 618 29.28 -30.08 37.47
C ALA A 618 29.92 -30.13 36.07
N TYR A 619 30.05 -28.99 35.39
CA TYR A 619 30.67 -28.92 34.07
C TYR A 619 32.16 -29.28 34.11
N ASP A 620 32.88 -28.79 35.12
CA ASP A 620 34.32 -29.08 35.26
C ASP A 620 34.57 -30.56 35.65
N ARG A 621 33.62 -31.23 36.34
CA ARG A 621 33.65 -32.70 36.59
C ARG A 621 33.60 -33.54 35.31
N LEU A 622 33.01 -33.06 34.22
CA LEU A 622 33.03 -33.79 32.94
C LEU A 622 34.46 -34.08 32.44
N ARG A 623 35.42 -33.21 32.77
CA ARG A 623 36.82 -33.38 32.33
C ARG A 623 37.46 -34.64 32.89
N SER A 624 37.07 -35.00 34.12
CA SER A 624 37.46 -36.22 34.84
C SER A 624 36.62 -37.47 34.50
N MET A 625 35.63 -37.37 33.61
CA MET A 625 34.87 -38.55 33.14
C MET A 625 35.45 -39.06 31.83
N ASP A 626 35.63 -40.37 31.67
CA ASP A 626 36.21 -40.96 30.45
C ASP A 626 35.16 -41.32 29.38
N SER A 627 33.89 -41.36 29.77
CA SER A 627 32.73 -41.48 28.88
C SER A 627 31.64 -40.52 29.34
N ILE A 628 31.04 -39.80 28.39
CA ILE A 628 30.06 -38.73 28.62
C ILE A 628 28.83 -39.01 27.74
N THR A 629 27.69 -39.22 28.41
CA THR A 629 26.35 -39.30 27.83
C THR A 629 25.63 -37.95 27.91
N GLU A 630 24.55 -37.76 27.15
CA GLU A 630 23.75 -36.54 27.16
C GLU A 630 23.19 -36.23 28.55
N ALA A 631 22.84 -37.27 29.32
CA ALA A 631 22.34 -37.16 30.69
C ALA A 631 23.43 -36.78 31.72
N ALA A 632 24.71 -37.02 31.43
CA ALA A 632 25.82 -36.61 32.30
C ALA A 632 26.15 -35.12 32.16
N ILE A 633 25.81 -34.50 31.03
CA ILE A 633 26.11 -33.09 30.75
C ILE A 633 25.17 -32.19 31.57
N PRO A 634 25.71 -31.25 32.39
CA PRO A 634 24.89 -30.28 33.10
C PRO A 634 24.47 -29.19 32.12
N TRP A 635 23.35 -29.43 31.44
CA TRP A 635 22.77 -28.46 30.53
C TRP A 635 22.28 -27.22 31.29
N PRO A 636 22.50 -26.01 30.75
CA PRO A 636 22.00 -24.79 31.38
C PRO A 636 20.48 -24.71 31.24
N ILE A 637 19.82 -24.01 32.17
CA ILE A 637 18.36 -23.85 32.18
C ILE A 637 17.94 -23.12 30.89
N PRO A 638 17.03 -23.65 30.05
CA PRO A 638 16.69 -23.05 28.75
C PRO A 638 16.18 -21.60 28.84
N SER A 639 15.48 -21.24 29.92
CA SER A 639 15.01 -19.89 30.18
C SER A 639 16.07 -18.93 30.75
N ASN A 640 17.24 -19.42 31.17
CA ASN A 640 18.35 -18.60 31.67
C ASN A 640 19.70 -19.27 31.35
N VAL A 641 20.02 -19.36 30.06
CA VAL A 641 21.17 -20.11 29.51
C VAL A 641 22.52 -19.63 30.06
N LEU A 642 22.58 -18.38 30.49
CA LEU A 642 23.75 -17.72 31.08
C LEU A 642 23.84 -17.85 32.61
N LEU A 643 22.78 -18.33 33.27
CA LEU A 643 22.59 -18.30 34.73
C LEU A 643 22.88 -16.91 35.34
N LEU A 644 22.30 -15.89 34.71
CA LEU A 644 22.32 -14.52 35.23
C LEU A 644 21.43 -14.41 36.46
N THR A 645 21.96 -13.82 37.53
CA THR A 645 21.22 -13.55 38.77
C THR A 645 20.81 -12.08 38.81
N PRO A 646 19.77 -11.71 39.58
CA PRO A 646 19.38 -10.30 39.75
C PRO A 646 20.48 -9.41 40.35
N ARG A 647 21.56 -10.01 40.90
CA ARG A 647 22.70 -9.32 41.51
C ARG A 647 23.87 -9.11 40.54
N ASP A 648 23.86 -9.72 39.35
CA ASP A 648 24.92 -9.53 38.36
C ASP A 648 24.91 -8.10 37.80
N ASP A 649 25.99 -7.36 38.04
CA ASP A 649 26.30 -6.11 37.37
C ASP A 649 26.72 -6.34 35.89
N ALA A 650 26.96 -5.26 35.14
CA ALA A 650 27.36 -5.35 33.74
C ALA A 650 28.69 -6.12 33.53
N ALA A 651 29.62 -6.04 34.48
CA ALA A 651 30.90 -6.74 34.41
C ALA A 651 30.74 -8.25 34.69
N ALA A 652 29.90 -8.63 35.65
CA ALA A 652 29.54 -10.00 35.97
C ALA A 652 28.78 -10.66 34.82
N ARG A 653 27.79 -9.97 34.22
CA ARG A 653 27.11 -10.44 33.00
C ARG A 653 28.09 -10.69 31.86
N LYS A 654 28.97 -9.73 31.56
CA LYS A 654 29.99 -9.86 30.51
C LYS A 654 30.97 -11.02 30.79
N LYS A 655 31.38 -11.22 32.05
CA LYS A 655 32.19 -12.38 32.47
C LYS A 655 31.44 -13.71 32.31
N LYS A 656 30.17 -13.80 32.69
CA LYS A 656 29.32 -15.00 32.52
C LYS A 656 29.11 -15.33 31.04
N ILE A 657 28.85 -14.35 30.18
CA ILE A 657 28.73 -14.50 28.71
C ILE A 657 30.03 -15.05 28.10
N VAL A 658 31.18 -14.43 28.38
CA VAL A 658 32.47 -14.91 27.82
C VAL A 658 32.78 -16.33 28.30
N ARG A 659 32.48 -16.67 29.56
CA ARG A 659 32.62 -18.03 30.08
C ARG A 659 31.64 -19.01 29.42
N ALA A 660 30.38 -18.62 29.19
CA ALA A 660 29.40 -19.47 28.51
C ALA A 660 29.83 -19.79 27.07
N ILE A 661 30.29 -18.81 26.29
CA ILE A 661 30.85 -19.04 24.95
C ILE A 661 32.09 -19.94 25.01
N SER A 662 32.97 -19.77 26.00
CA SER A 662 34.16 -20.63 26.14
C SER A 662 33.83 -22.10 26.44
N ARG A 663 32.62 -22.40 26.92
CA ARG A 663 32.13 -23.74 27.26
C ARG A 663 31.27 -24.36 26.16
N TRP A 664 30.29 -23.62 25.66
CA TRP A 664 29.24 -24.14 24.78
C TRP A 664 29.46 -23.89 23.29
N HIS A 665 30.52 -23.17 22.88
CA HIS A 665 30.85 -23.06 21.45
C HIS A 665 31.19 -24.44 20.87
N PRO A 666 30.58 -24.89 19.76
CA PRO A 666 30.70 -26.26 19.25
C PRO A 666 32.14 -26.77 19.17
N ASP A 667 33.03 -26.02 18.51
CA ASP A 667 34.43 -26.41 18.34
C ASP A 667 35.19 -26.56 19.66
N LYS A 668 34.86 -25.74 20.67
CA LYS A 668 35.54 -25.73 21.98
C LYS A 668 35.03 -26.84 22.88
N PHE A 669 33.73 -27.13 22.81
CA PHE A 669 33.14 -28.29 23.46
C PHE A 669 33.67 -29.59 22.84
N ASN A 670 33.70 -29.68 21.50
CA ASN A 670 34.23 -30.83 20.78
C ASN A 670 35.74 -31.04 21.02
N ALA A 671 36.54 -29.98 21.05
CA ALA A 671 37.96 -30.07 21.40
C ALA A 671 38.21 -30.49 22.87
N ALA A 672 37.29 -30.18 23.78
CA ALA A 672 37.42 -30.54 25.21
C ALA A 672 36.87 -31.93 25.54
N PHE A 673 35.83 -32.39 24.83
CA PHE A 673 35.05 -33.58 25.19
C PHE A 673 34.73 -34.54 24.04
N GLY A 674 34.96 -34.18 22.77
CA GLY A 674 34.48 -34.93 21.60
C GLY A 674 34.91 -36.41 21.59
N ALA A 675 36.17 -36.67 21.97
CA ALA A 675 36.73 -38.02 22.12
C ALA A 675 36.23 -38.81 23.35
N LYS A 676 35.50 -38.15 24.26
CA LYS A 676 34.84 -38.71 25.44
C LYS A 676 33.32 -38.83 25.27
N LEU A 677 32.73 -38.30 24.19
CA LEU A 677 31.31 -38.44 23.89
C LEU A 677 31.02 -39.84 23.34
N VAL A 678 30.00 -40.51 23.89
CA VAL A 678 29.52 -41.81 23.40
C VAL A 678 29.04 -41.68 21.96
N ASP A 679 29.51 -42.54 21.05
CA ASP A 679 29.26 -42.42 19.60
C ASP A 679 27.76 -42.37 19.24
N THR A 680 26.91 -43.13 19.94
CA THR A 680 25.45 -43.17 19.71
C THR A 680 24.72 -41.89 20.11
N GLU A 681 25.32 -41.06 20.96
CA GLU A 681 24.71 -39.80 21.46
C GLU A 681 25.44 -38.55 20.96
N ARG A 682 26.63 -38.70 20.35
CA ARG A 682 27.51 -37.59 19.93
C ARG A 682 26.78 -36.53 19.11
N ASP A 683 25.97 -36.93 18.12
CA ASP A 683 25.27 -35.98 17.25
C ASP A 683 24.12 -35.25 17.96
N ALA A 684 23.39 -35.94 18.84
CA ALA A 684 22.35 -35.31 19.66
C ALA A 684 22.96 -34.29 20.64
N ILE A 685 24.04 -34.68 21.32
CA ILE A 685 24.84 -33.79 22.19
C ILE A 685 25.33 -32.58 21.39
N MET A 686 25.95 -32.79 20.22
CA MET A 686 26.50 -31.69 19.40
C MET A 686 25.42 -30.79 18.79
N ALA A 687 24.24 -31.30 18.46
CA ALA A 687 23.10 -30.49 18.06
C ALA A 687 22.59 -29.61 19.22
N ARG A 688 22.51 -30.17 20.43
CA ARG A 688 22.11 -29.44 21.64
C ARG A 688 23.15 -28.39 22.06
N VAL A 689 24.44 -28.68 21.91
CA VAL A 689 25.54 -27.72 22.08
C VAL A 689 25.41 -26.53 21.11
N ARG A 690 25.11 -26.77 19.82
CA ARG A 690 24.84 -25.68 18.86
C ARG A 690 23.69 -24.79 19.32
N SER A 691 22.53 -25.37 19.66
CA SER A 691 21.37 -24.62 20.15
C SER A 691 21.67 -23.78 21.39
N VAL A 692 22.44 -24.31 22.35
CA VAL A 692 22.91 -23.56 23.53
C VAL A 692 23.87 -22.44 23.14
N SER A 693 24.80 -22.69 22.20
CA SER A 693 25.72 -21.68 21.67
C SER A 693 24.97 -20.52 21.01
N ASP A 694 23.98 -20.81 20.17
CA ASP A 694 23.21 -19.81 19.44
C ASP A 694 22.43 -18.90 20.39
N ALA A 695 21.80 -19.47 21.41
CA ALA A 695 21.13 -18.69 22.47
C ALA A 695 22.10 -17.81 23.27
N VAL A 696 23.31 -18.30 23.56
CA VAL A 696 24.37 -17.52 24.21
C VAL A 696 24.90 -16.40 23.29
N ILE A 697 24.94 -16.62 21.97
CA ILE A 697 25.35 -15.62 20.98
C ILE A 697 24.27 -14.54 20.80
N GLU A 698 22.98 -14.90 20.74
CA GLU A 698 21.87 -13.92 20.75
C GLU A 698 21.98 -13.04 22.02
N LEU A 699 22.12 -13.65 23.21
CA LEU A 699 22.27 -12.90 24.45
C LEU A 699 23.54 -12.04 24.51
N ARG A 700 24.64 -12.46 23.85
CA ARG A 700 25.84 -11.62 23.70
C ARG A 700 25.56 -10.34 22.89
N GLN A 701 24.62 -10.37 21.93
CA GLN A 701 24.23 -9.18 21.16
C GLN A 701 23.36 -8.20 21.96
N VAL A 702 22.72 -8.63 23.05
CA VAL A 702 21.88 -7.75 23.91
C VAL A 702 22.65 -7.15 25.10
N PHE A 703 23.80 -7.72 25.47
CA PHE A 703 24.59 -7.34 26.65
C PHE A 703 26.01 -6.83 26.32
N ASN A 704 26.26 -6.37 25.09
CA ASN A 704 27.42 -5.54 24.73
C ASN A 704 26.97 -4.21 24.14
#